data_AF-A0A954N3B0-F1
#
_entry.id   AF-A0A954N3B0-F1
#
_cell.length_a   1.000
_cell.length_b   1.000
_cell.length_c   1.000
_cell.angle_alpha   90.00
_cell.angle_beta   90.00
_cell.angle_gamma   90.00
#
_symmetry.space_group_name_H-M   'P 1'
#
loop_
_entity.id
_entity.type
_entity.pdbx_description
1 polymer ?
#
loop_
_entity_poly.entity_id
_entity_poly.type
_entity_poly.pdbx_seq_one_letter_code
_entity_poly.pdbx_strand_id
1 'polypeptide(L)'
;MSTPELLEARELLTAGVGDTGVLPVLMVVADQRDFYYQEYGDTRTGLEAEGIEVQVAARTTNPTRPHAGTGEPAATGGVVVPDIALANVDPSNYSAIVFVGGWGSSMYQYDFPGDYYDDWYDGDLTTKETVNSLITTFLEQDKYVTAICHGVTVLAWARVDGVSPLDGKQVSIPYIGSPGVYYNGQSYGYYELGQYEQAIANGAIANVTSGEYGDPTTVRDDVVVDGRIITAENYDAALAFGHRIGVEVYAAAGIEPPVPVPPKMNVGVNLEGNFDWSSAWVFRDAFLRARPWGVQAYDPINGVSMWQFQAGDGPELAVDQHGWVTELQTWVGNGGVEYQQRATTVIFAGEAEEPAGIYRAEWDGNGVLAMPYVVEQGVTPEGRNYALVNMPAGVQFGMTIESTDVANPIRNINFWMPDYQGESLVGEDWAPGDVDSPFHPLFLERVDDFNTLRFMDWQTTNYTDVVTWTDRRTLDDATQSDGDLLEYFHTNGVALEYMIELSNEVGANPWFNMPYEANDDFVWNFATMVRDTLDPELKVYVEWSNEVWNAAFPVNSWLYDQMDLPENAGLDFFEVAGQEIRRDFDIWSSVFAGQEDRLVRVVAGQQANSWILGELLSNVDGRVDAVSSSAYAGIGYGASAAFTASSTPDQIMDYLENVSIPWAVDRLAEHRQVADVYEQILGKELPLLTYESGSHVIANPSAFPGSAAEGAAVEAMNSPRMYDIYQQLLQGSRDAGVDLYNEFTLTGGSEPNFFGNYGLLKRMDQPLVDSPQYQALLDFIFSQQEPPHVNAAPVLTVSGSAYLDSISVNVPSELNPGTLVSDLIARMGPGGGIVDEDIGDGKGIAINGLVGNATGTWEYTIDGGVSWSAIGTTGNSDARLLAADGNTRIRYVPNAGFKGLVKLAFVGW
;
A
#
# COMPACT_ATOMS: atom_id res chain seq x y z
N MET A 1 -20.04 -31.08 -1.68
CA MET A 1 -18.98 -32.06 -1.33
C MET A 1 -19.13 -32.45 0.13
N SER A 2 -18.71 -33.66 0.51
CA SER A 2 -18.90 -34.24 1.86
C SER A 2 -17.75 -33.93 2.83
N THR A 3 -18.09 -34.00 4.11
CA THR A 3 -17.44 -33.48 5.33
C THR A 3 -16.04 -33.98 5.78
N PRO A 4 -15.31 -34.94 5.16
CA PRO A 4 -13.98 -35.35 5.69
C PRO A 4 -12.80 -34.41 5.39
N GLU A 5 -12.86 -33.55 4.36
CA GLU A 5 -11.70 -32.76 3.90
C GLU A 5 -11.39 -31.52 4.78
N LEU A 6 -12.33 -31.07 5.62
CA LEU A 6 -12.15 -29.94 6.53
C LEU A 6 -11.21 -30.23 7.73
N LEU A 7 -10.93 -31.50 8.01
CA LEU A 7 -10.07 -31.91 9.13
C LEU A 7 -8.57 -31.87 8.78
N GLU A 8 -8.19 -31.99 7.49
CA GLU A 8 -6.79 -31.93 7.04
C GLU A 8 -6.29 -30.48 6.84
N ALA A 9 -7.18 -29.51 6.64
CA ALA A 9 -6.82 -28.09 6.53
C ALA A 9 -6.29 -27.48 7.85
N ARG A 10 -6.67 -28.07 9.00
CA ARG A 10 -6.23 -27.63 10.34
C ARG A 10 -4.76 -27.91 10.62
N GLU A 11 -4.16 -28.95 10.01
CA GLU A 11 -2.74 -29.29 10.18
C GLU A 11 -1.80 -28.48 9.28
N LEU A 12 -2.34 -27.73 8.30
CA LEU A 12 -1.55 -26.95 7.35
C LEU A 12 -1.42 -25.46 7.72
N LEU A 13 -2.29 -24.93 8.58
CA LEU A 13 -2.24 -23.54 9.09
C LEU A 13 -1.16 -23.31 10.15
N THR A 14 -0.60 -24.37 10.74
CA THR A 14 0.50 -24.29 11.73
C THR A 14 1.88 -24.39 11.12
N ALA A 15 2.00 -24.54 9.79
CA ALA A 15 3.28 -24.79 9.13
C ALA A 15 4.09 -23.50 8.80
N GLY A 16 3.56 -22.30 9.09
CA GLY A 16 4.18 -21.02 8.71
C GLY A 16 4.60 -20.09 9.85
N VAL A 17 4.15 -20.31 11.09
CA VAL A 17 4.50 -19.44 12.21
C VAL A 17 5.73 -20.03 12.90
N GLY A 18 6.89 -19.38 12.76
CA GLY A 18 8.06 -19.72 13.54
C GLY A 18 7.73 -19.68 15.04
N ASP A 19 8.37 -20.54 15.83
CA ASP A 19 8.21 -20.63 17.29
C ASP A 19 8.31 -19.22 17.93
N THR A 20 7.15 -18.62 18.27
CA THR A 20 7.05 -17.28 18.87
C THR A 20 7.53 -17.26 20.32
N GLY A 21 7.87 -18.43 20.87
CA GLY A 21 8.30 -18.62 22.26
C GLY A 21 7.18 -18.47 23.28
N VAL A 22 5.93 -18.20 22.87
CA VAL A 22 4.73 -18.16 23.72
C VAL A 22 3.74 -19.27 23.33
N LEU A 23 3.06 -19.85 24.32
CA LEU A 23 2.07 -20.91 24.09
C LEU A 23 0.75 -20.33 23.52
N PRO A 24 -0.08 -21.13 22.84
CA PRO A 24 -1.37 -20.71 22.30
C PRO A 24 -2.31 -20.09 23.35
N VAL A 25 -3.32 -19.35 22.90
CA VAL A 25 -4.42 -18.85 23.73
C VAL A 25 -5.67 -19.72 23.53
N LEU A 26 -6.26 -20.16 24.65
CA LEU A 26 -7.48 -20.97 24.65
C LEU A 26 -8.73 -20.09 24.66
N MET A 27 -9.54 -20.15 23.61
CA MET A 27 -10.73 -19.32 23.48
C MET A 27 -12.01 -20.14 23.68
N VAL A 28 -12.75 -19.85 24.75
CA VAL A 28 -13.95 -20.60 25.15
C VAL A 28 -15.21 -19.91 24.62
N VAL A 29 -15.96 -20.63 23.78
CA VAL A 29 -17.28 -20.21 23.27
C VAL A 29 -18.40 -21.03 23.91
N ALA A 30 -19.63 -20.52 23.89
CA ALA A 30 -20.81 -21.25 24.34
C ALA A 30 -21.03 -22.52 23.49
N ASP A 31 -21.37 -23.64 24.13
CA ASP A 31 -21.61 -24.90 23.42
C ASP A 31 -22.97 -24.88 22.70
N GLN A 32 -22.94 -25.30 21.43
CA GLN A 32 -24.07 -25.42 20.49
C GLN A 32 -24.76 -24.11 20.05
N ARG A 33 -24.94 -23.12 20.91
CA ARG A 33 -25.65 -21.88 20.54
C ARG A 33 -25.33 -20.66 21.41
N ASP A 34 -25.65 -19.49 20.87
CA ASP A 34 -25.83 -18.21 21.56
C ASP A 34 -24.56 -17.57 22.15
N PHE A 35 -23.39 -17.84 21.56
CA PHE A 35 -22.23 -16.95 21.70
C PHE A 35 -22.37 -15.71 20.78
N TYR A 36 -21.62 -14.64 21.03
CA TYR A 36 -21.64 -13.44 20.17
C TYR A 36 -20.53 -13.55 19.11
N TYR A 37 -20.86 -13.47 17.81
CA TYR A 37 -19.89 -13.80 16.76
C TYR A 37 -18.74 -12.79 16.69
N GLN A 38 -19.02 -11.49 16.68
CA GLN A 38 -17.98 -10.47 16.55
C GLN A 38 -17.02 -10.44 17.76
N GLU A 39 -17.51 -10.69 18.98
CA GLU A 39 -16.67 -10.88 20.16
C GLU A 39 -15.71 -12.06 20.02
N TYR A 40 -16.12 -13.11 19.29
CA TYR A 40 -15.25 -14.22 18.91
C TYR A 40 -14.30 -13.85 17.77
N GLY A 41 -14.82 -13.32 16.66
CA GLY A 41 -14.06 -13.04 15.45
C GLY A 41 -12.97 -11.99 15.69
N ASP A 42 -13.34 -10.83 16.20
CA ASP A 42 -12.43 -9.68 16.30
C ASP A 42 -11.38 -9.89 17.41
N THR A 43 -11.74 -10.54 18.52
CA THR A 43 -10.75 -10.93 19.56
C THR A 43 -9.73 -11.91 19.01
N ARG A 44 -10.17 -12.87 18.19
CA ARG A 44 -9.27 -13.81 17.52
C ARG A 44 -8.36 -13.08 16.53
N THR A 45 -8.89 -12.18 15.71
CA THR A 45 -8.11 -11.33 14.81
C THR A 45 -7.04 -10.55 15.56
N GLY A 46 -7.37 -9.92 16.69
CA GLY A 46 -6.41 -9.17 17.49
C GLY A 46 -5.30 -10.04 18.10
N LEU A 47 -5.61 -11.28 18.48
CA LEU A 47 -4.60 -12.25 18.95
C LEU A 47 -3.69 -12.72 17.81
N GLU A 48 -4.26 -13.08 16.67
CA GLU A 48 -3.53 -13.57 15.51
C GLU A 48 -2.64 -12.46 14.90
N ALA A 49 -3.06 -11.20 14.97
CA ALA A 49 -2.24 -10.04 14.60
C ALA A 49 -0.99 -9.85 15.49
N GLU A 50 -1.02 -10.33 16.74
CA GLU A 50 0.14 -10.39 17.64
C GLU A 50 0.98 -11.67 17.43
N GLY A 51 0.68 -12.48 16.40
CA GLY A 51 1.34 -13.75 16.14
C GLY A 51 0.96 -14.87 17.14
N ILE A 52 -0.15 -14.73 17.87
CA ILE A 52 -0.59 -15.72 18.87
C ILE A 52 -1.47 -16.78 18.22
N GLU A 53 -1.09 -18.06 18.35
CA GLU A 53 -1.95 -19.19 17.97
C GLU A 53 -3.20 -19.24 18.87
N VAL A 54 -4.39 -19.41 18.28
CA VAL A 54 -5.66 -19.52 19.00
C VAL A 54 -6.26 -20.92 18.84
N GLN A 55 -6.60 -21.58 19.95
CA GLN A 55 -7.40 -22.81 19.96
C GLN A 55 -8.75 -22.59 20.62
N VAL A 56 -9.82 -22.99 19.94
CA VAL A 56 -11.20 -22.78 20.40
C VAL A 56 -11.69 -23.98 21.19
N ALA A 57 -12.31 -23.72 22.35
CA ALA A 57 -12.92 -24.73 23.19
C ALA A 57 -14.40 -24.47 23.46
N ALA A 58 -15.15 -25.54 23.65
CA ALA A 58 -16.48 -25.51 24.24
C ALA A 58 -16.70 -26.81 25.04
N ARG A 59 -17.88 -26.99 25.63
CA ARG A 59 -18.21 -28.26 26.33
C ARG A 59 -17.96 -29.47 25.44
N THR A 60 -18.31 -29.39 24.16
CA THR A 60 -18.08 -30.44 23.16
C THR A 60 -17.38 -29.88 21.93
N THR A 61 -16.88 -30.75 21.05
CA THR A 61 -16.37 -30.35 19.72
C THR A 61 -17.48 -30.35 18.65
N ASN A 62 -18.75 -30.25 19.07
CA ASN A 62 -19.84 -30.12 18.12
C ASN A 62 -19.90 -28.69 17.57
N PRO A 63 -20.35 -28.49 16.33
CA PRO A 63 -20.55 -27.14 15.78
C PRO A 63 -21.45 -26.29 16.69
N THR A 64 -20.99 -25.09 17.03
CA THR A 64 -21.73 -24.09 17.79
C THR A 64 -22.17 -22.93 16.90
N ARG A 65 -23.30 -22.32 17.23
CA ARG A 65 -23.92 -21.25 16.44
C ARG A 65 -23.98 -19.95 17.24
N PRO A 66 -23.68 -18.79 16.64
CA PRO A 66 -23.80 -17.53 17.34
C PRO A 66 -25.28 -17.11 17.47
N HIS A 67 -25.54 -16.09 18.26
CA HIS A 67 -26.76 -15.31 18.14
C HIS A 67 -26.86 -14.70 16.73
N ALA A 68 -28.06 -14.70 16.16
CA ALA A 68 -28.27 -14.11 14.84
C ALA A 68 -28.11 -12.58 14.89
N GLY A 69 -27.44 -12.00 13.89
CA GLY A 69 -27.21 -10.57 13.77
C GLY A 69 -26.11 -10.04 14.71
N THR A 70 -25.12 -10.86 15.03
CA THR A 70 -23.98 -10.51 15.90
C THR A 70 -22.66 -10.39 15.15
N GLY A 71 -22.73 -10.08 13.85
CA GLY A 71 -21.57 -9.90 12.97
C GLY A 71 -21.17 -11.15 12.19
N GLU A 72 -22.03 -12.17 12.13
CA GLU A 72 -21.69 -13.42 11.45
C GLU A 72 -21.68 -13.32 9.90
N PRO A 73 -20.72 -13.97 9.20
CA PRO A 73 -20.69 -14.00 7.75
C PRO A 73 -21.93 -14.68 7.16
N ALA A 74 -22.57 -14.07 6.17
CA ALA A 74 -23.79 -14.59 5.54
C ALA A 74 -23.60 -15.99 4.93
N ALA A 75 -22.40 -16.31 4.43
CA ALA A 75 -22.09 -17.57 3.78
C ALA A 75 -22.02 -18.76 4.76
N THR A 76 -21.50 -18.54 5.97
CA THR A 76 -21.27 -19.61 6.96
C THR A 76 -22.28 -19.56 8.12
N GLY A 77 -22.99 -18.45 8.28
CA GLY A 77 -23.83 -18.16 9.44
C GLY A 77 -23.04 -18.13 10.75
N GLY A 78 -21.72 -17.91 10.66
CA GLY A 78 -20.81 -17.82 11.80
C GLY A 78 -20.65 -19.10 12.61
N VAL A 79 -20.93 -20.27 12.04
CA VAL A 79 -20.77 -21.56 12.74
C VAL A 79 -19.31 -21.79 13.08
N VAL A 80 -19.02 -22.02 14.37
CA VAL A 80 -17.66 -22.33 14.87
C VAL A 80 -17.61 -23.78 15.31
N VAL A 81 -16.54 -24.51 14.93
CA VAL A 81 -16.30 -25.88 15.37
C VAL A 81 -15.14 -25.87 16.36
N PRO A 82 -15.38 -26.11 17.67
CA PRO A 82 -14.31 -26.10 18.67
C PRO A 82 -13.19 -27.10 18.34
N ASP A 83 -11.95 -26.70 18.53
CA ASP A 83 -10.74 -27.52 18.42
C ASP A 83 -10.71 -28.62 19.48
N ILE A 84 -11.13 -28.26 20.70
CA ILE A 84 -10.98 -29.10 21.89
C ILE A 84 -12.21 -29.02 22.80
N ALA A 85 -12.61 -30.15 23.37
CA ALA A 85 -13.62 -30.16 24.42
C ALA A 85 -12.99 -29.70 25.74
N LEU A 86 -13.69 -28.88 26.53
CA LEU A 86 -13.20 -28.33 27.80
C LEU A 86 -12.67 -29.41 28.77
N ALA A 87 -13.28 -30.60 28.78
CA ALA A 87 -12.85 -31.72 29.61
C ALA A 87 -11.47 -32.31 29.24
N ASN A 88 -10.94 -31.98 28.06
CA ASN A 88 -9.67 -32.45 27.53
C ASN A 88 -8.57 -31.37 27.54
N VAL A 89 -8.89 -30.16 28.00
CA VAL A 89 -7.93 -29.05 28.06
C VAL A 89 -6.90 -29.31 29.15
N ASP A 90 -5.62 -29.24 28.78
CA ASP A 90 -4.51 -29.13 29.72
C ASP A 90 -4.03 -27.67 29.77
N PRO A 91 -4.25 -26.94 30.88
CA PRO A 91 -3.81 -25.55 31.02
C PRO A 91 -2.32 -25.32 30.76
N SER A 92 -1.46 -26.33 30.91
CA SER A 92 -0.02 -26.19 30.66
C SER A 92 0.33 -25.91 29.20
N ASN A 93 -0.57 -26.21 28.26
CA ASN A 93 -0.39 -25.97 26.82
C ASN A 93 -0.79 -24.57 26.34
N TYR A 94 -1.23 -23.70 27.24
CA TYR A 94 -1.77 -22.38 26.85
C TYR A 94 -1.16 -21.26 27.69
N SER A 95 -1.06 -20.06 27.12
CA SER A 95 -0.59 -18.85 27.81
C SER A 95 -1.73 -18.10 28.53
N ALA A 96 -2.94 -18.15 27.96
CA ALA A 96 -4.12 -17.51 28.52
C ALA A 96 -5.39 -18.30 28.15
N ILE A 97 -6.48 -18.01 28.88
CA ILE A 97 -7.83 -18.48 28.56
C ILE A 97 -8.78 -17.29 28.41
N VAL A 98 -9.60 -17.29 27.36
CA VAL A 98 -10.56 -16.23 27.01
C VAL A 98 -11.97 -16.78 27.10
N PHE A 99 -12.87 -16.15 27.86
CA PHE A 99 -14.30 -16.46 27.83
C PHE A 99 -15.04 -15.45 26.96
N VAL A 100 -15.49 -15.93 25.79
CA VAL A 100 -16.30 -15.15 24.86
C VAL A 100 -17.69 -14.93 25.43
N GLY A 101 -18.24 -13.74 25.23
CA GLY A 101 -19.59 -13.41 25.66
C GLY A 101 -20.67 -13.96 24.74
N GLY A 102 -21.76 -13.21 24.62
CA GLY A 102 -23.08 -13.74 24.29
C GLY A 102 -23.71 -14.49 25.47
N TRP A 103 -25.04 -14.57 25.45
CA TRP A 103 -25.81 -15.08 26.57
C TRP A 103 -25.59 -16.56 26.88
N GLY A 104 -25.20 -17.35 25.88
CA GLY A 104 -24.85 -18.76 26.03
C GLY A 104 -23.69 -19.00 27.01
N SER A 105 -22.81 -18.01 27.24
CA SER A 105 -21.71 -18.13 28.19
C SER A 105 -22.17 -18.36 29.64
N SER A 106 -23.43 -18.01 29.97
CA SER A 106 -24.09 -18.27 31.26
C SER A 106 -23.98 -19.74 31.70
N MET A 107 -23.95 -20.68 30.75
CA MET A 107 -23.86 -22.11 31.01
C MET A 107 -22.59 -22.52 31.78
N TYR A 108 -21.59 -21.64 31.81
CA TYR A 108 -20.31 -21.84 32.47
C TYR A 108 -20.23 -21.19 33.88
N GLN A 109 -21.26 -20.46 34.33
CA GLN A 109 -21.27 -19.81 35.64
C GLN A 109 -21.37 -20.84 36.79
N TYR A 110 -20.27 -21.06 37.51
CA TYR A 110 -20.14 -22.17 38.46
C TYR A 110 -21.06 -22.07 39.69
N ASP A 111 -20.96 -20.97 40.45
CA ASP A 111 -21.67 -20.78 41.72
C ASP A 111 -22.85 -19.80 41.60
N PHE A 112 -23.41 -19.66 40.40
CA PHE A 112 -24.59 -18.83 40.19
C PHE A 112 -25.83 -19.47 40.84
N PRO A 113 -26.52 -18.78 41.77
CA PRO A 113 -27.64 -19.37 42.51
C PRO A 113 -29.00 -19.15 41.83
N GLY A 114 -29.02 -18.53 40.64
CA GLY A 114 -30.23 -18.31 39.87
C GLY A 114 -30.60 -19.48 38.96
N ASP A 115 -31.79 -19.37 38.38
CA ASP A 115 -32.37 -20.35 37.44
C ASP A 115 -32.83 -19.58 36.20
N TYR A 116 -32.14 -19.77 35.07
CA TYR A 116 -32.44 -19.03 33.84
C TYR A 116 -33.77 -19.50 33.23
N TYR A 117 -34.46 -18.63 32.49
CA TYR A 117 -35.71 -19.02 31.83
C TYR A 117 -35.50 -19.95 30.64
N ASP A 118 -34.30 -19.93 30.06
CA ASP A 118 -33.85 -20.94 29.11
C ASP A 118 -32.89 -21.88 29.85
N ASP A 119 -33.36 -23.08 30.19
CA ASP A 119 -32.60 -24.13 30.90
C ASP A 119 -31.23 -24.43 30.24
N TRP A 120 -31.04 -24.07 28.95
CA TRP A 120 -29.74 -24.19 28.27
C TRP A 120 -28.66 -23.34 28.93
N TYR A 121 -29.02 -22.15 29.40
CA TYR A 121 -28.11 -21.19 30.02
C TYR A 121 -27.70 -21.59 31.44
N ASP A 122 -28.38 -22.56 32.06
CA ASP A 122 -27.95 -23.12 33.34
C ASP A 122 -26.84 -24.16 33.19
N GLY A 123 -26.58 -24.67 31.99
CA GLY A 123 -25.56 -25.68 31.74
C GLY A 123 -25.74 -26.95 32.60
N ASP A 124 -24.68 -27.76 32.69
CA ASP A 124 -24.64 -28.88 33.63
C ASP A 124 -23.48 -28.74 34.62
N LEU A 125 -23.65 -29.34 35.80
CA LEU A 125 -22.70 -29.24 36.90
C LEU A 125 -21.29 -29.69 36.52
N THR A 126 -21.14 -30.71 35.67
CA THR A 126 -19.81 -31.23 35.30
C THR A 126 -19.05 -30.21 34.46
N THR A 127 -19.74 -29.56 33.52
CA THR A 127 -19.16 -28.50 32.69
C THR A 127 -18.77 -27.29 33.55
N LYS A 128 -19.65 -26.88 34.47
CA LYS A 128 -19.40 -25.79 35.42
C LYS A 128 -18.20 -26.06 36.33
N GLU A 129 -18.10 -27.26 36.89
CA GLU A 129 -16.95 -27.70 37.70
C GLU A 129 -15.65 -27.70 36.87
N THR A 130 -15.73 -28.15 35.61
CA THR A 130 -14.58 -28.15 34.69
C THR A 130 -14.09 -26.73 34.42
N VAL A 131 -14.98 -25.81 34.06
CA VAL A 131 -14.62 -24.40 33.82
C VAL A 131 -14.03 -23.76 35.07
N ASN A 132 -14.64 -23.97 36.24
CA ASN A 132 -14.11 -23.44 37.50
C ASN A 132 -12.69 -23.98 37.80
N SER A 133 -12.48 -25.27 37.56
CA SER A 133 -11.17 -25.91 37.71
C SER A 133 -10.14 -25.34 36.74
N LEU A 134 -10.51 -25.06 35.49
CA LEU A 134 -9.64 -24.43 34.51
C LEU A 134 -9.25 -23.02 34.96
N ILE A 135 -10.22 -22.18 35.34
CA ILE A 135 -9.96 -20.82 35.85
C ILE A 135 -8.99 -20.86 37.04
N THR A 136 -9.23 -21.76 37.99
CA THR A 136 -8.35 -21.94 39.16
C THR A 136 -6.94 -22.35 38.74
N THR A 137 -6.83 -23.32 37.84
CA THR A 137 -5.52 -23.85 37.40
C THR A 137 -4.72 -22.83 36.59
N PHE A 138 -5.36 -22.04 35.72
CA PHE A 138 -4.68 -20.96 34.99
C PHE A 138 -4.12 -19.92 35.97
N LEU A 139 -4.90 -19.50 36.96
CA LEU A 139 -4.45 -18.54 37.97
C LEU A 139 -3.35 -19.11 38.88
N GLU A 140 -3.45 -20.38 39.29
CA GLU A 140 -2.39 -21.07 40.05
C GLU A 140 -1.07 -21.19 39.27
N GLN A 141 -1.15 -21.29 37.94
CA GLN A 141 0.00 -21.30 37.03
C GLN A 141 0.50 -19.89 36.67
N ASP A 142 -0.03 -18.84 37.30
CA ASP A 142 0.28 -17.43 37.03
C ASP A 142 0.04 -17.02 35.56
N LYS A 143 -1.05 -17.56 34.97
CA LYS A 143 -1.48 -17.28 33.59
C LYS A 143 -2.70 -16.37 33.56
N TYR A 144 -2.92 -15.72 32.43
CA TYR A 144 -4.05 -14.81 32.27
C TYR A 144 -5.38 -15.56 32.13
N VAL A 145 -6.39 -15.06 32.83
CA VAL A 145 -7.80 -15.46 32.68
C VAL A 145 -8.57 -14.23 32.25
N THR A 146 -9.18 -14.29 31.07
CA THR A 146 -9.73 -13.13 30.40
C THR A 146 -11.17 -13.36 29.97
N ALA A 147 -11.96 -12.29 29.87
CA ALA A 147 -13.36 -12.40 29.46
C ALA A 147 -13.89 -11.10 28.86
N ILE A 148 -14.83 -11.21 27.92
CA ILE A 148 -15.45 -10.06 27.25
C ILE A 148 -16.98 -10.12 27.40
N CYS A 149 -17.62 -8.95 27.53
CA CYS A 149 -19.08 -8.82 27.59
C CYS A 149 -19.69 -9.78 28.64
N HIS A 150 -20.67 -10.59 28.24
CA HIS A 150 -21.33 -11.53 29.15
C HIS A 150 -20.40 -12.61 29.69
N GLY A 151 -19.27 -12.88 29.01
CA GLY A 151 -18.24 -13.80 29.49
C GLY A 151 -17.66 -13.36 30.83
N VAL A 152 -17.65 -12.06 31.15
CA VAL A 152 -17.16 -11.54 32.45
C VAL A 152 -17.97 -12.11 33.62
N THR A 153 -19.24 -12.43 33.41
CA THR A 153 -20.09 -13.05 34.44
C THR A 153 -19.66 -14.49 34.77
N VAL A 154 -18.99 -15.19 33.85
CA VAL A 154 -18.38 -16.51 34.12
C VAL A 154 -17.31 -16.38 35.21
N LEU A 155 -16.49 -15.32 35.12
CA LEU A 155 -15.47 -15.03 36.13
C LEU A 155 -16.10 -14.56 37.45
N ALA A 156 -17.15 -13.74 37.40
CA ALA A 156 -17.86 -13.29 38.60
C ALA A 156 -18.39 -14.45 39.46
N TRP A 157 -18.85 -15.53 38.82
CA TRP A 157 -19.42 -16.71 39.49
C TRP A 157 -18.45 -17.88 39.62
N ALA A 158 -17.20 -17.73 39.21
CA ALA A 158 -16.14 -18.67 39.52
C ALA A 158 -15.73 -18.58 41.00
N ARG A 159 -15.11 -19.63 41.53
CA ARG A 159 -14.63 -19.74 42.91
C ARG A 159 -13.22 -20.31 42.91
N VAL A 160 -12.25 -19.45 43.22
CA VAL A 160 -10.84 -19.78 43.48
C VAL A 160 -10.64 -19.62 44.98
N ASP A 161 -10.28 -20.71 45.67
CA ASP A 161 -10.25 -20.77 47.14
C ASP A 161 -11.55 -20.30 47.83
N GLY A 162 -12.69 -20.50 47.15
CA GLY A 162 -14.02 -20.13 47.65
C GLY A 162 -14.41 -18.66 47.46
N VAL A 163 -13.60 -17.86 46.77
CA VAL A 163 -13.86 -16.44 46.48
C VAL A 163 -13.89 -16.22 44.96
N SER A 164 -14.64 -15.21 44.50
CA SER A 164 -14.62 -14.78 43.11
C SER A 164 -13.21 -14.33 42.70
N PRO A 165 -12.68 -14.72 41.53
CA PRO A 165 -11.44 -14.16 41.00
C PRO A 165 -11.56 -12.65 40.68
N LEU A 166 -12.78 -12.09 40.66
CA LEU A 166 -13.00 -10.65 40.48
C LEU A 166 -13.07 -9.87 41.80
N ASP A 167 -13.02 -10.52 42.97
CA ASP A 167 -13.13 -9.82 44.26
C ASP A 167 -11.99 -8.79 44.44
N GLY A 168 -12.35 -7.52 44.53
CA GLY A 168 -11.41 -6.39 44.62
C GLY A 168 -10.69 -6.02 43.31
N LYS A 169 -11.09 -6.59 42.17
CA LYS A 169 -10.47 -6.35 40.85
C LYS A 169 -11.23 -5.32 40.03
N GLN A 170 -10.48 -4.45 39.34
CA GLN A 170 -11.06 -3.60 38.31
C GLN A 170 -11.44 -4.41 37.08
N VAL A 171 -12.64 -4.18 36.55
CA VAL A 171 -13.14 -4.88 35.35
C VAL A 171 -13.92 -3.96 34.41
N SER A 172 -13.81 -4.22 33.11
CA SER A 172 -14.65 -3.65 32.07
C SER A 172 -15.80 -4.60 31.76
N ILE A 173 -17.04 -4.13 31.85
CA ILE A 173 -18.26 -4.92 31.65
C ILE A 173 -19.39 -4.03 31.12
N PRO A 174 -20.24 -4.50 30.20
CA PRO A 174 -21.22 -3.62 29.58
C PRO A 174 -22.38 -3.34 30.53
N TYR A 175 -22.90 -2.11 30.50
CA TYR A 175 -24.11 -1.73 31.23
C TYR A 175 -25.38 -2.20 30.48
N ILE A 176 -25.41 -3.48 30.14
CA ILE A 176 -26.53 -4.14 29.46
C ILE A 176 -27.08 -5.27 30.31
N GLY A 177 -28.28 -5.69 29.95
CA GLY A 177 -28.99 -6.75 30.65
C GLY A 177 -28.57 -8.17 30.28
N SER A 178 -28.88 -9.11 31.17
CA SER A 178 -28.62 -10.56 31.04
C SER A 178 -29.87 -11.30 30.54
N PRO A 179 -29.78 -12.61 30.24
CA PRO A 179 -30.96 -13.43 29.99
C PRO A 179 -31.98 -13.36 31.12
N GLY A 180 -33.25 -13.61 30.80
CA GLY A 180 -34.31 -13.70 31.81
C GLY A 180 -34.00 -14.80 32.83
N VAL A 181 -34.17 -14.48 34.12
CA VAL A 181 -33.70 -15.32 35.23
C VAL A 181 -34.58 -15.19 36.47
N TYR A 182 -34.61 -16.23 37.29
CA TYR A 182 -35.07 -16.17 38.67
C TYR A 182 -33.86 -16.16 39.61
N TYR A 183 -33.65 -15.06 40.33
CA TYR A 183 -32.45 -14.83 41.15
C TYR A 183 -32.83 -14.19 42.49
N ASN A 184 -32.28 -14.71 43.61
CA ASN A 184 -32.51 -14.21 44.97
C ASN A 184 -34.00 -14.01 45.36
N GLY A 185 -34.88 -14.90 44.89
CA GLY A 185 -36.30 -14.86 45.22
C GLY A 185 -37.13 -13.94 44.32
N GLN A 186 -36.52 -13.29 43.32
CA GLN A 186 -37.15 -12.36 42.39
C GLN A 186 -37.02 -12.84 40.93
N SER A 187 -38.08 -12.62 40.15
CA SER A 187 -38.07 -12.82 38.69
C SER A 187 -37.52 -11.56 38.02
N TYR A 188 -36.53 -11.71 37.15
CA TYR A 188 -36.00 -10.69 36.25
C TYR A 188 -36.30 -11.10 34.80
N GLY A 189 -37.01 -10.26 34.06
CA GLY A 189 -37.22 -10.40 32.63
C GLY A 189 -35.91 -10.29 31.82
N TYR A 190 -36.01 -10.51 30.51
CA TYR A 190 -34.88 -10.27 29.62
C TYR A 190 -34.38 -8.83 29.77
N TYR A 191 -33.07 -8.72 29.88
CA TYR A 191 -32.35 -7.47 30.09
C TYR A 191 -32.58 -6.77 31.45
N GLU A 192 -33.31 -7.36 32.41
CA GLU A 192 -33.63 -6.69 33.69
C GLU A 192 -32.58 -6.89 34.79
N LEU A 193 -31.86 -8.01 34.82
CA LEU A 193 -30.68 -8.20 35.68
C LEU A 193 -29.43 -7.88 34.86
N GLY A 194 -28.75 -6.76 35.13
CA GLY A 194 -27.56 -6.37 34.38
C GLY A 194 -26.34 -7.23 34.70
N GLN A 195 -25.40 -7.26 33.77
CA GLN A 195 -24.13 -7.97 33.91
C GLN A 195 -23.26 -7.31 34.98
N TYR A 196 -23.25 -5.98 34.97
CA TYR A 196 -22.64 -5.12 35.99
C TYR A 196 -23.06 -5.54 37.41
N GLU A 197 -24.36 -5.70 37.68
CA GLU A 197 -24.87 -6.10 39.00
C GLU A 197 -24.33 -7.46 39.46
N GLN A 198 -24.11 -8.39 38.53
CA GLN A 198 -23.54 -9.70 38.84
C GLN A 198 -22.06 -9.62 39.23
N ALA A 199 -21.28 -8.78 38.53
CA ALA A 199 -19.87 -8.57 38.82
C ALA A 199 -19.66 -7.89 40.18
N ILE A 200 -20.37 -6.78 40.45
CA ILE A 200 -20.22 -6.06 41.73
C ILE A 200 -20.78 -6.85 42.93
N ALA A 201 -21.79 -7.71 42.73
CA ALA A 201 -22.28 -8.61 43.77
C ALA A 201 -21.22 -9.63 44.23
N ASN A 202 -20.23 -9.89 43.38
CA ASN A 202 -19.09 -10.76 43.66
C ASN A 202 -17.78 -9.98 43.90
N GLY A 203 -17.89 -8.70 44.29
CA GLY A 203 -16.77 -7.91 44.79
C GLY A 203 -15.95 -7.16 43.74
N ALA A 204 -16.33 -7.20 42.46
CA ALA A 204 -15.63 -6.47 41.40
C ALA A 204 -15.81 -4.94 41.53
N ILE A 205 -14.80 -4.20 41.07
CA ILE A 205 -14.82 -2.75 40.89
C ILE A 205 -15.04 -2.49 39.38
N ALA A 206 -16.29 -2.51 38.94
CA ALA A 206 -16.64 -2.38 37.52
C ALA A 206 -16.88 -0.92 37.09
N ASN A 207 -16.74 -0.64 35.79
CA ASN A 207 -17.19 0.62 35.19
C ASN A 207 -18.67 0.89 35.49
N VAL A 208 -19.00 2.15 35.75
CA VAL A 208 -20.37 2.62 36.00
C VAL A 208 -21.05 3.17 34.74
N THR A 209 -20.27 3.40 33.67
CA THR A 209 -20.74 3.79 32.34
C THR A 209 -19.91 3.10 31.25
N SER A 210 -20.47 2.91 30.06
CA SER A 210 -19.70 2.50 28.86
C SER A 210 -18.74 3.60 28.41
N GLY A 211 -17.59 3.25 27.86
CA GLY A 211 -16.57 4.23 27.45
C GLY A 211 -15.81 4.83 28.63
N GLU A 212 -15.74 4.13 29.78
CA GLU A 212 -15.10 4.66 30.99
C GLU A 212 -13.57 4.45 30.97
N TYR A 213 -13.11 3.43 30.26
CA TYR A 213 -11.70 3.03 30.24
C TYR A 213 -11.13 3.24 28.85
N GLY A 214 -10.05 4.04 28.73
CA GLY A 214 -9.48 4.39 27.43
C GLY A 214 -9.90 5.78 26.96
N ASP A 215 -10.14 5.95 25.67
CA ASP A 215 -10.68 7.16 25.06
C ASP A 215 -12.19 7.26 25.34
N PRO A 216 -12.65 8.26 26.11
CA PRO A 216 -14.06 8.37 26.50
C PRO A 216 -15.02 8.71 25.34
N THR A 217 -14.52 8.91 24.12
CA THR A 217 -15.33 9.18 22.92
C THR A 217 -15.68 7.93 22.12
N THR A 218 -15.07 6.80 22.44
CA THR A 218 -15.29 5.49 21.81
C THR A 218 -15.39 4.41 22.87
N VAL A 219 -15.85 3.22 22.49
CA VAL A 219 -15.84 2.00 23.33
C VAL A 219 -14.84 0.96 22.81
N ARG A 220 -14.09 1.31 21.75
CA ARG A 220 -13.19 0.38 21.04
C ARG A 220 -11.96 -0.02 21.86
N ASP A 221 -11.60 0.74 22.88
CA ASP A 221 -10.43 0.52 23.72
C ASP A 221 -10.76 0.27 25.21
N ASP A 222 -12.03 -0.03 25.53
CA ASP A 222 -12.54 -0.34 26.89
C ASP A 222 -12.07 -1.72 27.40
N VAL A 223 -10.75 -1.86 27.56
CA VAL A 223 -10.05 -3.06 28.03
C VAL A 223 -9.32 -2.75 29.34
N VAL A 224 -9.61 -3.54 30.38
CA VAL A 224 -9.00 -3.41 31.71
C VAL A 224 -8.08 -4.60 32.00
N VAL A 225 -6.86 -4.30 32.45
CA VAL A 225 -5.90 -5.28 32.98
C VAL A 225 -5.71 -5.03 34.49
N ASP A 226 -6.05 -6.02 35.32
CA ASP A 226 -5.81 -6.00 36.77
C ASP A 226 -5.13 -7.30 37.24
N GLY A 227 -3.80 -7.31 37.17
CA GLY A 227 -2.99 -8.49 37.43
C GLY A 227 -3.16 -9.52 36.32
N ARG A 228 -3.56 -10.75 36.65
CA ARG A 228 -3.81 -11.83 35.67
C ARG A 228 -5.24 -11.86 35.13
N ILE A 229 -6.05 -10.84 35.43
CA ILE A 229 -7.41 -10.69 34.92
C ILE A 229 -7.43 -9.60 33.85
N ILE A 230 -7.94 -9.94 32.66
CA ILE A 230 -8.18 -8.97 31.58
C ILE A 230 -9.64 -9.02 31.18
N THR A 231 -10.32 -7.89 31.14
CA THR A 231 -11.75 -7.82 30.78
C THR A 231 -12.02 -6.72 29.78
N ALA A 232 -13.00 -6.94 28.89
CA ALA A 232 -13.41 -5.97 27.88
C ALA A 232 -14.93 -5.83 27.82
N GLU A 233 -15.39 -4.64 27.42
CA GLU A 233 -16.79 -4.27 27.57
C GLU A 233 -17.73 -5.02 26.61
N ASN A 234 -17.51 -4.93 25.30
CA ASN A 234 -18.48 -5.38 24.30
C ASN A 234 -17.77 -5.72 22.97
N TYR A 235 -18.55 -6.02 21.93
CA TYR A 235 -18.01 -6.38 20.62
C TYR A 235 -17.16 -5.28 19.96
N ASP A 236 -17.40 -3.98 20.25
CA ASP A 236 -16.58 -2.89 19.71
C ASP A 236 -15.14 -2.92 20.28
N ALA A 237 -14.98 -3.41 21.51
CA ALA A 237 -13.67 -3.54 22.18
C ALA A 237 -12.91 -4.83 21.84
N ALA A 238 -13.53 -5.74 21.08
CA ALA A 238 -13.03 -7.11 20.90
C ALA A 238 -11.65 -7.17 20.22
N LEU A 239 -11.41 -6.34 19.19
CA LEU A 239 -10.11 -6.29 18.51
C LEU A 239 -9.00 -5.81 19.48
N ALA A 240 -9.22 -4.69 20.17
CA ALA A 240 -8.28 -4.16 21.15
C ALA A 240 -8.04 -5.12 22.32
N PHE A 241 -9.08 -5.88 22.71
CA PHE A 241 -8.98 -6.92 23.72
C PHE A 241 -8.04 -8.05 23.28
N GLY A 242 -8.16 -8.52 22.03
CA GLY A 242 -7.24 -9.49 21.44
C GLY A 242 -5.78 -9.02 21.47
N HIS A 243 -5.52 -7.81 20.95
CA HIS A 243 -4.18 -7.19 21.00
C HIS A 243 -3.64 -7.12 22.43
N ARG A 244 -4.47 -6.65 23.37
CA ARG A 244 -4.02 -6.47 24.74
C ARG A 244 -3.67 -7.79 25.41
N ILE A 245 -4.39 -8.88 25.13
CA ILE A 245 -4.03 -10.20 25.63
C ILE A 245 -2.67 -10.64 25.08
N GLY A 246 -2.42 -10.45 23.78
CA GLY A 246 -1.14 -10.78 23.15
C GLY A 246 0.03 -10.06 23.82
N VAL A 247 -0.05 -8.73 23.95
CA VAL A 247 0.96 -7.90 24.63
C VAL A 247 1.27 -8.40 26.04
N GLU A 248 0.23 -8.72 26.82
CA GLU A 248 0.37 -9.18 28.20
C GLU A 248 0.98 -10.58 28.29
N VAL A 249 0.65 -11.48 27.36
CA VAL A 249 1.23 -12.84 27.27
C VAL A 249 2.72 -12.78 26.96
N TYR A 250 3.15 -11.96 26.00
CA TYR A 250 4.57 -11.75 25.70
C TYR A 250 5.32 -11.15 26.88
N ALA A 251 4.76 -10.11 27.50
CA ALA A 251 5.33 -9.48 28.69
C ALA A 251 5.52 -10.49 29.84
N ALA A 252 4.56 -11.39 30.04
CA ALA A 252 4.65 -12.43 31.07
C ALA A 252 5.70 -13.52 30.76
N ALA A 253 5.95 -13.80 29.48
CA ALA A 253 6.99 -14.71 29.05
C ALA A 253 8.41 -14.08 29.08
N GLY A 254 8.51 -12.76 29.27
CA GLY A 254 9.77 -12.03 29.16
C GLY A 254 10.33 -12.02 27.73
N ILE A 255 9.43 -12.14 26.76
CA ILE A 255 9.70 -12.12 25.33
C ILE A 255 9.19 -10.77 24.82
N GLU A 256 10.01 -10.06 24.05
CA GLU A 256 9.53 -8.87 23.35
C GLU A 256 8.49 -9.35 22.33
N PRO A 257 7.26 -8.79 22.33
CA PRO A 257 6.29 -9.17 21.31
C PRO A 257 6.96 -9.00 19.94
N PRO A 258 6.74 -9.92 18.98
CA PRO A 258 7.08 -9.60 17.61
C PRO A 258 6.41 -8.26 17.33
N VAL A 259 7.19 -7.24 16.99
CA VAL A 259 6.63 -5.96 16.58
C VAL A 259 5.60 -6.31 15.51
N PRO A 260 4.29 -6.07 15.73
CA PRO A 260 3.36 -6.18 14.64
C PRO A 260 3.79 -5.06 13.70
N VAL A 261 4.64 -5.38 12.73
CA VAL A 261 4.87 -4.49 11.60
C VAL A 261 3.54 -4.61 10.86
N PRO A 262 2.67 -3.57 10.90
CA PRO A 262 1.47 -3.60 10.09
C PRO A 262 1.92 -3.91 8.66
N PRO A 263 1.26 -4.83 7.94
CA PRO A 263 1.69 -5.18 6.60
C PRO A 263 1.88 -3.89 5.81
N LYS A 264 3.10 -3.71 5.28
CA LYS A 264 3.46 -2.49 4.57
C LYS A 264 2.54 -2.37 3.37
N MET A 265 1.75 -1.30 3.31
CA MET A 265 0.99 -0.95 2.11
C MET A 265 1.84 -0.02 1.26
N ASN A 266 2.23 -0.47 0.06
CA ASN A 266 2.90 0.39 -0.90
C ASN A 266 1.91 1.43 -1.44
N VAL A 267 2.41 2.58 -1.88
CA VAL A 267 1.59 3.63 -2.48
C VAL A 267 2.10 3.92 -3.89
N GLY A 268 1.19 3.89 -4.87
CA GLY A 268 1.42 4.27 -6.25
C GLY A 268 0.55 5.45 -6.67
N VAL A 269 0.73 5.92 -7.89
CA VAL A 269 -0.08 6.98 -8.49
C VAL A 269 -0.32 6.72 -9.98
N ASN A 270 -1.52 7.01 -10.44
CA ASN A 270 -1.82 7.20 -11.85
C ASN A 270 -1.30 8.57 -12.33
N LEU A 271 -0.81 8.64 -13.56
CA LEU A 271 -0.42 9.90 -14.19
C LEU A 271 -1.53 10.40 -15.11
N GLU A 272 -1.95 11.66 -14.94
CA GLU A 272 -2.85 12.35 -15.86
C GLU A 272 -2.27 12.41 -17.29
N GLY A 273 -3.17 12.47 -18.27
CA GLY A 273 -2.80 12.56 -19.67
C GLY A 273 -1.96 13.81 -20.02
N ASN A 274 -1.04 13.63 -20.97
CA ASN A 274 -0.14 14.67 -21.46
C ASN A 274 -0.87 15.62 -22.44
N PHE A 275 -1.67 16.53 -21.90
CA PHE A 275 -2.50 17.46 -22.67
C PHE A 275 -2.10 18.91 -22.49
N ASP A 276 -2.52 19.79 -23.40
CA ASP A 276 -2.25 21.23 -23.35
C ASP A 276 -2.89 21.95 -22.15
N TRP A 277 -3.90 21.35 -21.53
CA TRP A 277 -4.56 21.82 -20.32
C TRP A 277 -4.12 21.10 -19.04
N SER A 278 -3.17 20.16 -19.12
CA SER A 278 -2.66 19.45 -17.94
C SER A 278 -1.77 20.33 -17.07
N SER A 279 -1.93 20.26 -15.75
CA SER A 279 -1.09 21.00 -14.80
C SER A 279 0.32 20.42 -14.67
N ALA A 280 0.53 19.17 -15.09
CA ALA A 280 1.82 18.50 -15.01
C ALA A 280 2.84 19.05 -16.01
N TRP A 281 4.03 19.31 -15.50
CA TRP A 281 5.20 19.70 -16.30
C TRP A 281 5.98 18.43 -16.65
N VAL A 282 5.37 17.52 -17.43
CA VAL A 282 5.95 16.18 -17.65
C VAL A 282 7.35 16.28 -18.28
N PHE A 283 7.43 16.90 -19.45
CA PHE A 283 8.65 16.96 -20.26
C PHE A 283 9.35 18.30 -20.12
N ARG A 284 10.69 18.29 -20.23
CA ARG A 284 11.47 19.52 -20.41
C ARG A 284 11.15 20.20 -21.75
N ASP A 285 10.73 19.43 -22.74
CA ASP A 285 10.20 19.92 -24.02
C ASP A 285 8.67 20.03 -23.95
N ALA A 286 8.17 21.24 -23.76
CA ALA A 286 6.74 21.49 -23.73
C ALA A 286 6.07 21.32 -25.12
N PHE A 287 6.81 21.20 -26.22
CA PHE A 287 6.17 20.91 -27.51
C PHE A 287 5.58 19.49 -27.54
N LEU A 288 6.08 18.55 -26.74
CA LEU A 288 5.57 17.17 -26.68
C LEU A 288 4.14 17.07 -26.13
N ARG A 289 3.60 18.13 -25.51
CA ARG A 289 2.18 18.20 -25.10
C ARG A 289 1.29 19.00 -26.05
N ALA A 290 1.85 19.45 -27.18
CA ALA A 290 1.12 20.26 -28.15
C ALA A 290 -0.04 19.45 -28.76
N ARG A 291 -1.19 20.10 -28.98
CA ARG A 291 -2.27 19.49 -29.76
C ARG A 291 -1.77 19.13 -31.17
N PRO A 292 -2.36 18.12 -31.83
CA PRO A 292 -2.21 17.99 -33.27
C PRO A 292 -2.54 19.28 -34.01
N TRP A 293 -1.93 19.49 -35.18
CA TRP A 293 -2.08 20.73 -35.95
C TRP A 293 -3.51 20.95 -36.43
N GLY A 294 -4.11 22.06 -36.01
CA GLY A 294 -5.38 22.56 -36.53
C GLY A 294 -5.19 23.50 -37.73
N VAL A 295 -6.24 23.66 -38.54
CA VAL A 295 -6.18 24.47 -39.77
C VAL A 295 -6.91 25.81 -39.63
N GLN A 296 -6.19 26.89 -39.88
CA GLN A 296 -6.75 28.23 -40.07
C GLN A 296 -6.81 28.61 -41.55
N ALA A 297 -7.91 29.27 -41.92
CA ALA A 297 -8.08 29.97 -43.18
C ALA A 297 -7.61 31.42 -43.04
N TYR A 298 -6.54 31.80 -43.73
CA TYR A 298 -6.05 33.17 -43.80
C TYR A 298 -6.52 33.85 -45.07
N ASP A 299 -7.23 34.98 -44.93
CA ASP A 299 -7.60 35.86 -46.04
C ASP A 299 -6.46 36.87 -46.30
N PRO A 300 -5.69 36.73 -47.40
CA PRO A 300 -4.57 37.62 -47.68
C PRO A 300 -4.99 39.03 -48.11
N ILE A 301 -6.27 39.25 -48.45
CA ILE A 301 -6.80 40.57 -48.85
C ILE A 301 -7.11 41.40 -47.61
N ASN A 302 -7.80 40.81 -46.63
CA ASN A 302 -8.24 41.53 -45.42
C ASN A 302 -7.30 41.31 -44.22
N GLY A 303 -6.37 40.36 -44.31
CA GLY A 303 -5.42 40.03 -43.24
C GLY A 303 -6.07 39.34 -42.04
N VAL A 304 -7.18 38.63 -42.26
CA VAL A 304 -7.97 37.99 -41.20
C VAL A 304 -7.76 36.48 -41.25
N SER A 305 -7.48 35.87 -40.09
CA SER A 305 -7.51 34.41 -39.91
C SER A 305 -8.81 33.97 -39.22
N MET A 306 -9.32 32.81 -39.59
CA MET A 306 -10.42 32.12 -38.91
C MET A 306 -10.22 30.61 -38.98
N TRP A 307 -10.95 29.83 -38.19
CA TRP A 307 -10.90 28.37 -38.33
C TRP A 307 -11.44 27.94 -39.70
N GLN A 308 -10.82 26.93 -40.31
CA GLN A 308 -11.17 26.50 -41.68
C GLN A 308 -12.67 26.25 -41.85
N PHE A 309 -13.34 25.61 -40.88
CA PHE A 309 -14.79 25.33 -40.95
C PHE A 309 -15.66 26.59 -41.08
N GLN A 310 -15.16 27.76 -40.66
CA GLN A 310 -15.85 29.04 -40.80
C GLN A 310 -15.73 29.62 -42.21
N ALA A 311 -14.66 29.27 -42.94
CA ALA A 311 -14.37 29.72 -44.30
C ALA A 311 -15.00 28.83 -45.39
N GLY A 312 -15.63 27.69 -45.01
CA GLY A 312 -16.20 26.68 -45.91
C GLY A 312 -15.25 25.48 -46.12
N ASP A 313 -15.72 24.44 -46.81
CA ASP A 313 -14.94 23.22 -47.06
C ASP A 313 -13.60 23.56 -47.73
N GLY A 314 -12.50 23.26 -47.06
CA GLY A 314 -11.13 23.43 -47.54
C GLY A 314 -10.42 22.08 -47.64
N PRO A 315 -9.23 22.04 -48.26
CA PRO A 315 -8.43 20.82 -48.28
C PRO A 315 -8.02 20.39 -46.86
N GLU A 316 -7.72 19.12 -46.69
CA GLU A 316 -7.07 18.60 -45.47
C GLU A 316 -5.65 19.18 -45.35
N LEU A 317 -5.13 19.22 -44.12
CA LEU A 317 -3.76 19.63 -43.88
C LEU A 317 -2.80 18.54 -44.36
N ALA A 318 -1.80 18.90 -45.18
CA ALA A 318 -0.79 17.96 -45.60
C ALA A 318 0.23 17.75 -44.49
N VAL A 319 0.19 16.59 -43.84
CA VAL A 319 1.15 16.13 -42.83
C VAL A 319 1.87 14.87 -43.29
N ASP A 320 3.08 14.62 -42.79
CA ASP A 320 3.75 13.33 -42.96
C ASP A 320 3.22 12.28 -41.96
N GLN A 321 3.79 11.08 -42.00
CA GLN A 321 3.39 9.96 -41.13
C GLN A 321 3.62 10.23 -39.63
N HIS A 322 4.39 11.25 -39.28
CA HIS A 322 4.72 11.65 -37.92
C HIS A 322 3.95 12.90 -37.48
N GLY A 323 3.06 13.43 -38.32
CA GLY A 323 2.26 14.61 -38.01
C GLY A 323 2.96 15.95 -38.30
N TRP A 324 4.12 15.97 -38.97
CA TRP A 324 4.77 17.21 -39.37
C TRP A 324 4.13 17.81 -40.62
N VAL A 325 3.89 19.12 -40.62
CA VAL A 325 3.26 19.83 -41.75
C VAL A 325 4.23 19.91 -42.93
N THR A 326 3.85 19.30 -44.06
CA THR A 326 4.69 19.20 -45.27
C THR A 326 4.37 20.27 -46.31
N GLU A 327 3.12 20.72 -46.37
CA GLU A 327 2.64 21.73 -47.33
C GLU A 327 1.45 22.52 -46.74
N LEU A 328 1.37 23.80 -47.06
CA LEU A 328 0.21 24.65 -46.80
C LEU A 328 -0.45 25.05 -48.13
N GLN A 329 -1.72 24.72 -48.29
CA GLN A 329 -2.43 24.88 -49.56
C GLN A 329 -3.25 26.17 -49.61
N THR A 330 -3.67 26.57 -50.81
CA THR A 330 -4.63 27.65 -51.03
C THR A 330 -5.90 27.10 -51.66
N TRP A 331 -7.06 27.63 -51.28
CA TRP A 331 -8.34 27.23 -51.88
C TRP A 331 -9.31 28.41 -51.96
N VAL A 332 -10.39 28.24 -52.74
CA VAL A 332 -11.47 29.23 -52.82
C VAL A 332 -12.62 28.77 -51.93
N GLY A 333 -12.85 29.48 -50.84
CA GLY A 333 -13.89 29.19 -49.85
C GLY A 333 -15.20 29.93 -50.10
N ASN A 334 -15.97 30.10 -49.04
CA ASN A 334 -17.26 30.79 -49.05
C ASN A 334 -17.14 32.20 -49.65
N GLY A 335 -18.11 32.57 -50.50
CA GLY A 335 -18.16 33.89 -51.12
C GLY A 335 -17.12 34.14 -52.22
N GLY A 336 -16.38 33.12 -52.65
CA GLY A 336 -15.36 33.24 -53.71
C GLY A 336 -14.05 33.88 -53.22
N VAL A 337 -13.81 33.88 -51.91
CA VAL A 337 -12.57 34.37 -51.30
C VAL A 337 -11.49 33.29 -51.43
N GLU A 338 -10.30 33.67 -51.88
CA GLU A 338 -9.12 32.79 -51.88
C GLU A 338 -8.46 32.84 -50.50
N TYR A 339 -8.42 31.69 -49.82
CA TYR A 339 -7.80 31.52 -48.51
C TYR A 339 -6.47 30.77 -48.62
N GLN A 340 -5.54 31.09 -47.73
CA GLN A 340 -4.29 30.35 -47.53
C GLN A 340 -4.40 29.55 -46.23
N GLN A 341 -4.03 28.28 -46.24
CA GLN A 341 -3.95 27.49 -45.02
C GLN A 341 -2.81 28.00 -44.13
N ARG A 342 -3.04 27.99 -42.82
CA ARG A 342 -2.02 28.08 -41.78
C ARG A 342 -2.26 26.93 -40.81
N ALA A 343 -1.19 26.30 -40.35
CA ALA A 343 -1.29 25.26 -39.33
C ALA A 343 -1.05 25.88 -37.96
N THR A 344 -1.95 25.66 -37.01
CA THR A 344 -1.84 26.20 -35.64
C THR A 344 -1.91 25.07 -34.64
N THR A 345 -1.10 25.13 -33.59
CA THR A 345 -1.16 24.20 -32.46
C THR A 345 -1.24 24.97 -31.15
N VAL A 346 -1.91 24.38 -30.16
CA VAL A 346 -2.00 24.89 -28.78
C VAL A 346 -1.11 24.02 -27.92
N ILE A 347 -0.27 24.66 -27.11
CA ILE A 347 0.67 24.00 -26.21
C ILE A 347 0.21 24.17 -24.75
N PHE A 348 -0.32 25.36 -24.44
CA PHE A 348 -0.88 25.69 -23.13
C PHE A 348 -2.27 26.29 -23.30
N ALA A 349 -3.28 25.71 -22.65
CA ALA A 349 -4.67 26.20 -22.69
C ALA A 349 -4.87 27.48 -21.86
N GLY A 350 -4.01 27.72 -20.87
CA GLY A 350 -3.90 28.98 -20.12
C GLY A 350 -4.79 29.07 -18.88
N GLU A 351 -4.31 28.56 -17.74
CA GLU A 351 -4.99 28.66 -16.42
C GLU A 351 -4.05 28.96 -15.22
N ALA A 352 -2.83 29.44 -15.47
CA ALA A 352 -1.80 29.83 -14.48
C ALA A 352 -1.08 28.67 -13.78
N GLU A 353 -0.70 27.67 -14.57
CA GLU A 353 -0.10 26.44 -14.08
C GLU A 353 1.31 26.18 -14.61
N GLU A 354 1.76 26.85 -15.69
CA GLU A 354 3.11 26.72 -16.27
C GLU A 354 4.13 27.72 -15.69
N PRO A 355 5.44 27.40 -15.66
CA PRO A 355 6.45 28.30 -15.12
C PRO A 355 6.59 29.53 -16.03
N ALA A 356 6.49 30.73 -15.45
CA ALA A 356 6.83 31.95 -16.18
C ALA A 356 8.35 32.05 -16.36
N GLY A 357 8.80 32.60 -17.49
CA GLY A 357 10.23 32.75 -17.74
C GLY A 357 10.61 32.76 -19.21
N ILE A 358 11.90 32.57 -19.47
CA ILE A 358 12.44 32.48 -20.83
C ILE A 358 12.42 31.02 -21.27
N TYR A 359 11.58 30.73 -22.25
CA TYR A 359 11.55 29.47 -22.97
C TYR A 359 12.39 29.59 -24.23
N ARG A 360 12.88 28.46 -24.73
CA ARG A 360 13.59 28.40 -26.01
C ARG A 360 12.88 27.48 -26.98
N ALA A 361 12.34 28.05 -28.06
CA ALA A 361 11.88 27.28 -29.20
C ALA A 361 13.04 27.01 -30.16
N GLU A 362 13.11 25.81 -30.72
CA GLU A 362 14.06 25.44 -31.77
C GLU A 362 13.37 24.59 -32.84
N TRP A 363 13.75 24.73 -34.12
CA TRP A 363 13.15 23.95 -35.20
C TRP A 363 14.02 23.87 -36.45
N ASP A 364 13.84 22.77 -37.19
CA ASP A 364 14.41 22.57 -38.52
C ASP A 364 13.49 23.10 -39.61
N GLY A 365 14.04 23.26 -40.81
CA GLY A 365 13.26 23.61 -41.99
C GLY A 365 13.23 25.09 -42.32
N ASN A 366 12.66 25.41 -43.48
CA ASN A 366 12.49 26.77 -43.96
C ASN A 366 11.01 27.16 -43.95
N GLY A 367 10.71 28.37 -43.50
CA GLY A 367 9.35 28.88 -43.43
C GLY A 367 9.20 29.96 -42.38
N VAL A 368 7.97 30.17 -41.92
CA VAL A 368 7.65 31.11 -40.84
C VAL A 368 6.85 30.37 -39.77
N LEU A 369 7.50 30.14 -38.63
CA LEU A 369 6.85 29.70 -37.40
C LEU A 369 6.59 30.92 -36.52
N ALA A 370 5.34 31.37 -36.48
CA ALA A 370 4.90 32.50 -35.68
C ALA A 370 4.49 32.04 -34.28
N MET A 371 4.97 32.77 -33.26
CA MET A 371 4.59 32.56 -31.86
C MET A 371 4.58 33.91 -31.12
N PRO A 372 3.73 34.08 -30.09
CA PRO A 372 3.71 35.30 -29.30
C PRO A 372 4.94 35.41 -28.37
N TYR A 373 5.16 36.58 -27.79
CA TYR A 373 6.18 36.84 -26.76
C TYR A 373 7.65 36.61 -27.13
N VAL A 374 7.97 36.48 -28.42
CA VAL A 374 9.35 36.39 -28.91
C VAL A 374 10.14 37.66 -28.55
N VAL A 375 11.25 37.49 -27.85
CA VAL A 375 12.19 38.58 -27.50
C VAL A 375 13.48 38.53 -28.30
N GLU A 376 13.86 37.34 -28.77
CA GLU A 376 15.01 37.11 -29.63
C GLU A 376 14.71 35.95 -30.58
N GLN A 377 15.24 35.99 -31.81
CA GLN A 377 15.18 34.87 -32.74
C GLN A 377 16.39 34.88 -33.68
N GLY A 378 16.79 33.71 -34.17
CA GLY A 378 17.94 33.58 -35.05
C GLY A 378 18.12 32.16 -35.56
N VAL A 379 19.36 31.87 -35.98
CA VAL A 379 19.79 30.54 -36.42
C VAL A 379 21.05 30.18 -35.63
N THR A 380 21.08 28.97 -35.07
CA THR A 380 22.23 28.44 -34.33
C THR A 380 23.42 28.22 -35.27
N PRO A 381 24.66 28.11 -34.76
CA PRO A 381 25.82 27.75 -35.58
C PRO A 381 25.65 26.44 -36.37
N GLU A 382 24.84 25.52 -35.86
CA GLU A 382 24.51 24.22 -36.44
C GLU A 382 23.45 24.34 -37.55
N GLY A 383 22.84 25.51 -37.74
CA GLY A 383 21.87 25.79 -38.79
C GLY A 383 20.40 25.60 -38.39
N ARG A 384 20.12 25.37 -37.10
CA ARG A 384 18.77 25.22 -36.56
C ARG A 384 18.17 26.60 -36.26
N ASN A 385 16.90 26.81 -36.54
CA ASN A 385 16.26 28.07 -36.16
C ASN A 385 15.98 28.07 -34.64
N TYR A 386 16.01 29.25 -34.00
CA TYR A 386 15.64 29.38 -32.60
C TYR A 386 14.87 30.67 -32.32
N ALA A 387 14.08 30.66 -31.25
CA ALA A 387 13.46 31.85 -30.64
C ALA A 387 13.50 31.76 -29.11
N LEU A 388 13.83 32.87 -28.45
CA LEU A 388 13.63 33.06 -27.02
C LEU A 388 12.26 33.70 -26.79
N VAL A 389 11.43 33.04 -25.98
CA VAL A 389 10.05 33.42 -25.72
C VAL A 389 9.92 33.78 -24.24
N ASN A 390 9.57 35.03 -23.93
CA ASN A 390 9.39 35.47 -22.56
C ASN A 390 7.93 35.25 -22.11
N MET A 391 7.67 34.05 -21.61
CA MET A 391 6.35 33.56 -21.24
C MET A 391 5.82 34.22 -19.96
N PRO A 392 4.69 34.95 -20.02
CA PRO A 392 3.95 35.33 -18.83
C PRO A 392 3.29 34.12 -18.17
N ALA A 393 3.04 34.18 -16.86
CA ALA A 393 2.25 33.16 -16.17
C ALA A 393 0.79 33.17 -16.65
N GLY A 394 0.20 31.98 -16.81
CA GLY A 394 -1.24 31.80 -17.03
C GLY A 394 -1.79 32.40 -18.30
N VAL A 395 -1.04 32.26 -19.39
CA VAL A 395 -1.50 32.66 -20.72
C VAL A 395 -1.71 31.43 -21.58
N GLN A 396 -2.74 31.48 -22.42
CA GLN A 396 -2.85 30.53 -23.52
C GLN A 396 -1.66 30.73 -24.47
N PHE A 397 -1.02 29.65 -24.89
CA PHE A 397 0.12 29.68 -25.79
C PHE A 397 -0.02 28.65 -26.91
N GLY A 398 0.38 29.08 -28.10
CA GLY A 398 0.36 28.25 -29.29
C GLY A 398 1.32 28.79 -30.35
N MET A 399 1.60 27.95 -31.33
CA MET A 399 2.47 28.26 -32.46
C MET A 399 1.70 28.12 -33.76
N THR A 400 2.06 28.92 -34.77
CA THR A 400 1.43 28.89 -36.09
C THR A 400 2.46 28.84 -37.20
N ILE A 401 2.42 27.79 -38.03
CA ILE A 401 3.16 27.73 -39.28
C ILE A 401 2.38 28.57 -40.29
N GLU A 402 2.91 29.75 -40.63
CA GLU A 402 2.32 30.65 -41.62
C GLU A 402 2.81 30.34 -43.05
N SER A 403 4.00 29.73 -43.18
CA SER A 403 4.54 29.22 -44.44
C SER A 403 5.56 28.13 -44.18
N THR A 404 5.69 27.18 -45.10
CA THR A 404 6.71 26.14 -45.05
C THR A 404 7.22 25.79 -46.46
N ASP A 405 8.50 25.47 -46.59
CA ASP A 405 9.11 25.03 -47.85
C ASP A 405 8.89 23.54 -48.06
N VAL A 406 8.16 23.15 -49.11
CA VAL A 406 7.88 21.74 -49.43
C VAL A 406 9.14 20.89 -49.63
N ALA A 407 10.28 21.49 -49.98
CA ALA A 407 11.55 20.77 -50.13
C ALA A 407 12.33 20.64 -48.80
N ASN A 408 11.99 21.44 -47.79
CA ASN A 408 12.59 21.42 -46.47
C ASN A 408 11.58 21.94 -45.42
N PRO A 409 10.53 21.15 -45.12
CA PRO A 409 9.43 21.61 -44.29
C PRO A 409 9.86 21.86 -42.85
N ILE A 410 9.09 22.69 -42.14
CA ILE A 410 9.28 22.95 -40.71
C ILE A 410 8.93 21.66 -39.95
N ARG A 411 9.88 21.19 -39.14
CA ARG A 411 9.77 19.95 -38.37
C ARG A 411 10.74 19.96 -37.19
N ASN A 412 10.72 18.91 -36.37
CA ASN A 412 11.59 18.75 -35.20
C ASN A 412 11.53 20.02 -34.33
N ILE A 413 10.32 20.44 -33.97
CA ILE A 413 10.12 21.61 -33.11
C ILE A 413 10.31 21.16 -31.66
N ASN A 414 11.20 21.83 -30.93
CA ASN A 414 11.21 21.79 -29.46
C ASN A 414 10.76 23.14 -28.90
N PHE A 415 10.20 23.08 -27.71
CA PHE A 415 9.89 24.24 -26.88
C PHE A 415 10.35 23.99 -25.45
N TRP A 416 11.64 24.22 -25.22
CA TRP A 416 12.32 23.96 -23.95
C TRP A 416 11.81 24.88 -22.85
N MET A 417 11.30 24.28 -21.78
CA MET A 417 10.90 24.94 -20.54
C MET A 417 12.13 25.45 -19.77
N PRO A 418 12.01 26.53 -18.99
CA PRO A 418 12.93 26.75 -17.88
C PRO A 418 12.62 25.76 -16.75
N ASP A 419 13.55 25.58 -15.82
CA ASP A 419 13.24 24.96 -14.55
C ASP A 419 12.34 25.90 -13.70
N TYR A 420 11.90 25.41 -12.53
CA TYR A 420 11.06 26.20 -11.63
C TYR A 420 11.78 27.40 -10.98
N GLN A 421 13.12 27.45 -11.06
CA GLN A 421 13.96 28.55 -10.59
C GLN A 421 14.37 29.52 -11.71
N GLY A 422 13.98 29.24 -12.96
CA GLY A 422 14.27 30.05 -14.15
C GLY A 422 15.56 29.67 -14.89
N GLU A 423 16.25 28.59 -14.50
CA GLU A 423 17.39 28.04 -15.22
C GLU A 423 16.96 27.38 -16.53
N SER A 424 17.84 27.38 -17.52
CA SER A 424 17.52 26.86 -18.86
C SER A 424 17.64 25.33 -18.90
N LEU A 425 16.60 24.63 -19.33
CA LEU A 425 16.60 23.18 -19.57
C LEU A 425 16.79 22.80 -21.04
N VAL A 426 17.47 23.65 -21.81
CA VAL A 426 17.72 23.41 -23.24
C VAL A 426 18.64 22.20 -23.38
N GLY A 427 18.20 21.22 -24.15
CA GLY A 427 18.94 19.99 -24.43
C GLY A 427 18.82 19.55 -25.88
N GLU A 428 19.08 18.26 -26.10
CA GLU A 428 18.89 17.59 -27.39
C GLU A 428 17.57 16.78 -27.38
N ASP A 429 17.12 16.32 -28.54
CA ASP A 429 16.01 15.36 -28.61
C ASP A 429 16.43 14.07 -27.90
N TRP A 430 15.62 13.61 -26.95
CA TRP A 430 15.95 12.45 -26.14
C TRP A 430 15.79 11.14 -26.93
N ALA A 431 16.72 10.21 -26.70
CA ALA A 431 16.64 8.83 -27.16
C ALA A 431 16.89 7.84 -25.99
N PRO A 432 16.36 6.60 -26.07
CA PRO A 432 16.57 5.58 -25.06
C PRO A 432 18.06 5.32 -24.80
N GLY A 433 18.47 5.40 -23.53
CA GLY A 433 19.85 5.22 -23.08
C GLY A 433 20.69 6.50 -23.04
N ASP A 434 20.11 7.66 -23.36
CA ASP A 434 20.75 8.95 -23.12
C ASP A 434 20.95 9.22 -21.62
N VAL A 435 21.96 10.04 -21.29
CA VAL A 435 22.28 10.40 -19.90
C VAL A 435 21.41 11.52 -19.33
N ASP A 436 20.83 12.34 -20.21
CA ASP A 436 20.03 13.49 -19.81
C ASP A 436 18.55 13.12 -19.86
N SER A 437 17.83 13.35 -18.77
CA SER A 437 16.40 13.05 -18.67
C SER A 437 15.56 13.87 -19.67
N PRO A 438 14.53 13.27 -20.30
CA PRO A 438 13.52 14.01 -21.06
C PRO A 438 12.51 14.71 -20.15
N PHE A 439 12.44 14.33 -18.87
CA PHE A 439 11.44 14.82 -17.93
C PHE A 439 11.86 16.13 -17.27
N HIS A 440 10.89 16.90 -16.84
CA HIS A 440 11.17 18.09 -16.06
C HIS A 440 11.63 17.68 -14.65
N PRO A 441 12.71 18.28 -14.09
CA PRO A 441 13.25 17.88 -12.79
C PRO A 441 12.23 17.94 -11.63
N LEU A 442 11.38 18.98 -11.61
CA LEU A 442 10.32 19.08 -10.59
C LEU A 442 9.25 18.00 -10.72
N PHE A 443 8.98 17.50 -11.94
CA PHE A 443 8.04 16.41 -12.12
C PHE A 443 8.60 15.11 -11.53
N LEU A 444 9.87 14.79 -11.83
CA LEU A 444 10.58 13.66 -11.23
C LEU A 444 10.57 13.74 -9.69
N GLU A 445 10.90 14.91 -9.12
CA GLU A 445 10.86 15.13 -7.66
C GLU A 445 9.49 14.80 -7.04
N ARG A 446 8.37 15.03 -7.75
CA ARG A 446 7.03 14.75 -7.22
C ARG A 446 6.56 13.31 -7.42
N VAL A 447 7.26 12.51 -8.22
CA VAL A 447 6.87 11.11 -8.43
C VAL A 447 7.83 10.10 -7.81
N ASP A 448 9.02 10.54 -7.38
CA ASP A 448 10.11 9.70 -6.87
C ASP A 448 9.76 8.84 -5.65
N ASP A 449 8.84 9.31 -4.80
CA ASP A 449 8.45 8.59 -3.57
C ASP A 449 7.40 7.48 -3.82
N PHE A 450 6.81 7.40 -5.02
CA PHE A 450 5.77 6.41 -5.32
C PHE A 450 6.38 5.08 -5.79
N ASN A 451 5.85 3.98 -5.26
CA ASN A 451 6.32 2.64 -5.58
C ASN A 451 5.90 2.17 -6.98
N THR A 452 4.77 2.65 -7.49
CA THR A 452 4.16 2.22 -8.75
C THR A 452 3.63 3.42 -9.52
N LEU A 453 3.87 3.45 -10.83
CA LEU A 453 3.29 4.43 -11.75
C LEU A 453 2.35 3.72 -12.72
N ARG A 454 1.07 4.09 -12.72
CA ARG A 454 0.09 3.53 -13.66
C ARG A 454 -0.17 4.49 -14.81
N PHE A 455 -0.01 3.98 -16.03
CA PHE A 455 0.04 4.78 -17.26
C PHE A 455 -1.29 4.81 -18.04
N MET A 456 -2.41 4.49 -17.39
CA MET A 456 -3.73 4.32 -18.04
C MET A 456 -4.10 5.48 -18.98
N ASP A 457 -3.95 6.73 -18.52
CA ASP A 457 -4.24 7.94 -19.31
C ASP A 457 -3.14 8.27 -20.31
N TRP A 458 -1.87 7.97 -20.01
CA TRP A 458 -0.78 8.11 -21.00
C TRP A 458 -0.91 7.11 -22.14
N GLN A 459 -1.54 5.95 -21.91
CA GLN A 459 -1.90 4.98 -22.93
C GLN A 459 -3.26 5.30 -23.57
N THR A 460 -3.99 6.28 -23.06
CA THR A 460 -5.37 6.62 -23.46
C THR A 460 -6.31 5.41 -23.48
N THR A 461 -6.13 4.50 -22.52
CA THR A 461 -6.72 3.15 -22.48
C THR A 461 -8.22 3.13 -22.79
N ASN A 462 -8.97 4.10 -22.24
CA ASN A 462 -10.42 4.15 -22.38
C ASN A 462 -10.90 4.55 -23.80
N TYR A 463 -10.07 5.19 -24.62
CA TYR A 463 -10.46 5.73 -25.93
C TYR A 463 -9.49 5.40 -27.06
N THR A 464 -8.50 4.56 -26.78
CA THR A 464 -7.47 4.21 -27.76
C THR A 464 -8.04 3.45 -28.95
N ASP A 465 -7.52 3.74 -30.15
CA ASP A 465 -7.81 3.05 -31.41
C ASP A 465 -6.65 2.14 -31.86
N VAL A 466 -5.70 1.85 -30.97
CA VAL A 466 -4.53 1.01 -31.24
C VAL A 466 -4.92 -0.46 -31.36
N VAL A 467 -4.63 -1.05 -32.53
CA VAL A 467 -4.90 -2.47 -32.83
C VAL A 467 -3.60 -3.24 -33.12
N THR A 468 -2.64 -2.63 -33.80
CA THR A 468 -1.40 -3.25 -34.28
C THR A 468 -0.17 -2.50 -33.80
N TRP A 469 1.00 -3.16 -33.80
CA TRP A 469 2.26 -2.54 -33.35
C TRP A 469 2.61 -1.22 -34.05
N THR A 470 2.17 -1.03 -35.30
CA THR A 470 2.43 0.19 -36.07
C THR A 470 1.51 1.35 -35.70
N ASP A 471 0.44 1.12 -34.94
CA ASP A 471 -0.53 2.15 -34.57
C ASP A 471 -0.08 2.95 -33.33
N ARG A 472 0.93 2.45 -32.61
CA ARG A 472 1.46 3.08 -31.39
C ARG A 472 2.10 4.44 -31.67
N ARG A 473 2.11 5.31 -30.65
CA ARG A 473 2.98 6.49 -30.62
C ARG A 473 4.45 6.08 -30.57
N THR A 474 5.28 6.82 -31.31
CA THR A 474 6.74 6.68 -31.38
C THR A 474 7.42 8.00 -31.04
N LEU A 475 8.74 7.96 -30.83
CA LEU A 475 9.55 9.15 -30.52
C LEU A 475 9.64 10.13 -31.69
N ASP A 476 9.47 9.65 -32.93
CA ASP A 476 9.55 10.48 -34.14
C ASP A 476 8.28 11.32 -34.36
N ASP A 477 7.19 11.00 -33.66
CA ASP A 477 5.92 11.70 -33.80
C ASP A 477 6.00 13.12 -33.22
N ALA A 478 5.41 14.07 -33.94
CA ALA A 478 5.56 15.50 -33.70
C ALA A 478 5.09 15.96 -32.32
N THR A 479 4.22 15.18 -31.68
CA THR A 479 3.73 15.41 -30.33
C THR A 479 3.58 14.06 -29.61
N GLN A 480 3.47 14.09 -28.29
CA GLN A 480 3.13 12.96 -27.43
C GLN A 480 1.77 13.21 -26.75
N SER A 481 0.89 13.96 -27.43
CA SER A 481 -0.47 14.25 -27.02
C SER A 481 -1.45 13.82 -28.11
N ASP A 482 -2.59 13.29 -27.70
CA ASP A 482 -3.72 13.01 -28.61
C ASP A 482 -4.60 14.27 -28.82
N GLY A 483 -4.38 15.34 -28.04
CA GLY A 483 -5.17 16.57 -28.09
C GLY A 483 -6.59 16.41 -27.57
N ASP A 484 -7.47 17.34 -27.96
CA ASP A 484 -8.90 17.30 -27.66
C ASP A 484 -9.55 16.34 -28.66
N LEU A 485 -10.31 15.35 -28.16
CA LEU A 485 -10.87 14.13 -28.80
C LEU A 485 -11.69 14.37 -30.08
N LEU A 486 -11.11 15.07 -31.06
CA LEU A 486 -11.69 15.40 -32.34
C LEU A 486 -11.21 14.37 -33.34
N GLU A 487 -12.19 13.72 -33.99
CA GLU A 487 -12.26 12.72 -35.07
C GLU A 487 -11.14 12.62 -36.14
N TYR A 488 -10.07 13.42 -36.08
CA TYR A 488 -9.07 13.58 -37.14
C TYR A 488 -7.71 12.90 -36.86
N PHE A 489 -7.45 12.38 -35.65
CA PHE A 489 -6.17 11.78 -35.29
C PHE A 489 -6.34 10.45 -34.52
N HIS A 490 -5.34 9.57 -34.65
CA HIS A 490 -5.23 8.34 -33.87
C HIS A 490 -5.08 8.68 -32.39
N THR A 491 -5.78 7.92 -31.54
CA THR A 491 -5.74 8.06 -30.07
C THR A 491 -4.80 6.97 -29.55
N ASN A 492 -3.52 7.31 -29.47
CA ASN A 492 -2.45 6.34 -29.23
C ASN A 492 -1.45 6.77 -28.16
N GLY A 493 -1.78 7.82 -27.41
CA GLY A 493 -1.12 8.23 -26.19
C GLY A 493 0.32 8.70 -26.34
N VAL A 494 1.11 8.44 -25.30
CA VAL A 494 2.55 8.71 -25.20
C VAL A 494 3.33 7.46 -25.63
N ALA A 495 4.50 7.65 -26.25
CA ALA A 495 5.37 6.54 -26.62
C ALA A 495 5.80 5.68 -25.41
N LEU A 496 5.78 4.36 -25.59
CA LEU A 496 6.15 3.37 -24.56
C LEU A 496 7.56 3.60 -24.02
N GLU A 497 8.47 4.05 -24.87
CA GLU A 497 9.84 4.39 -24.52
C GLU A 497 9.91 5.43 -23.39
N TYR A 498 9.04 6.45 -23.39
CA TYR A 498 8.97 7.43 -22.29
C TYR A 498 8.40 6.83 -21.01
N MET A 499 7.37 5.98 -21.11
CA MET A 499 6.78 5.35 -19.92
C MET A 499 7.81 4.47 -19.19
N ILE A 500 8.59 3.69 -19.95
CA ILE A 500 9.65 2.83 -19.39
C ILE A 500 10.78 3.69 -18.80
N GLU A 501 11.20 4.75 -19.50
CA GLU A 501 12.25 5.64 -19.00
C GLU A 501 11.85 6.30 -17.68
N LEU A 502 10.61 6.80 -17.56
CA LEU A 502 10.14 7.40 -16.31
C LEU A 502 10.25 6.42 -15.15
N SER A 503 9.77 5.19 -15.33
CA SER A 503 9.87 4.13 -14.33
C SER A 503 11.32 3.80 -13.96
N ASN A 504 12.22 3.71 -14.94
CA ASN A 504 13.64 3.46 -14.71
C ASN A 504 14.30 4.60 -13.91
N GLU A 505 13.98 5.85 -14.24
CA GLU A 505 14.60 7.02 -13.63
C GLU A 505 14.21 7.19 -12.16
N VAL A 506 12.96 6.91 -11.81
CA VAL A 506 12.44 7.10 -10.44
C VAL A 506 12.35 5.79 -9.64
N GLY A 507 12.74 4.66 -10.24
CA GLY A 507 12.70 3.35 -9.57
C GLY A 507 11.28 2.86 -9.22
N ALA A 508 10.27 3.27 -9.98
CA ALA A 508 8.88 2.90 -9.75
C ALA A 508 8.39 1.82 -10.73
N ASN A 509 7.65 0.84 -10.20
CA ASN A 509 7.10 -0.26 -10.99
C ASN A 509 6.05 0.28 -12.00
N PRO A 510 6.17 0.03 -13.31
CA PRO A 510 5.14 0.43 -14.26
C PRO A 510 3.90 -0.47 -14.19
N TRP A 511 2.72 0.13 -14.25
CA TRP A 511 1.45 -0.56 -14.50
C TRP A 511 0.89 -0.14 -15.85
N PHE A 512 0.80 -1.12 -16.76
CA PHE A 512 0.27 -0.95 -18.11
C PHE A 512 -1.09 -1.61 -18.30
N ASN A 513 -1.96 -0.94 -19.04
CA ASN A 513 -3.22 -1.46 -19.53
C ASN A 513 -3.09 -1.84 -21.01
N MET A 514 -3.43 -3.06 -21.38
CA MET A 514 -3.42 -3.49 -22.79
C MET A 514 -4.68 -2.97 -23.51
N PRO A 515 -4.56 -2.37 -24.71
CA PRO A 515 -5.71 -1.92 -25.49
C PRO A 515 -6.68 -3.09 -25.76
N TYR A 516 -7.98 -2.86 -25.57
CA TYR A 516 -8.97 -3.93 -25.68
C TYR A 516 -9.12 -4.51 -27.09
N GLU A 517 -8.72 -3.77 -28.14
CA GLU A 517 -8.70 -4.26 -29.54
C GLU A 517 -7.32 -4.72 -30.02
N ALA A 518 -6.27 -4.65 -29.19
CA ALA A 518 -4.91 -4.98 -29.61
C ALA A 518 -4.80 -6.43 -30.11
N ASN A 519 -4.06 -6.65 -31.19
CA ASN A 519 -3.74 -7.99 -31.68
C ASN A 519 -2.53 -8.59 -30.95
N ASP A 520 -2.31 -9.90 -31.12
CA ASP A 520 -1.23 -10.63 -30.45
C ASP A 520 0.15 -10.04 -30.77
N ASP A 521 0.36 -9.56 -32.00
CA ASP A 521 1.63 -8.96 -32.44
C ASP A 521 1.91 -7.65 -31.67
N PHE A 522 0.89 -6.83 -31.39
CA PHE A 522 1.04 -5.64 -30.56
C PHE A 522 1.45 -6.03 -29.14
N VAL A 523 0.68 -6.91 -28.49
CA VAL A 523 0.92 -7.32 -27.09
C VAL A 523 2.30 -7.97 -26.95
N TRP A 524 2.70 -8.80 -27.91
CA TRP A 524 4.02 -9.45 -27.92
C TRP A 524 5.17 -8.44 -28.02
N ASN A 525 5.09 -7.48 -28.94
CA ASN A 525 6.15 -6.48 -29.12
C ASN A 525 6.19 -5.49 -27.95
N PHE A 526 5.05 -5.11 -27.39
CA PHE A 526 4.96 -4.27 -26.19
C PHE A 526 5.66 -4.97 -25.01
N ALA A 527 5.25 -6.20 -24.70
CA ALA A 527 5.86 -6.98 -23.62
C ALA A 527 7.37 -7.20 -23.84
N THR A 528 7.78 -7.42 -25.10
CA THR A 528 9.19 -7.62 -25.46
C THR A 528 10.01 -6.37 -25.17
N MET A 529 9.51 -5.19 -25.55
CA MET A 529 10.19 -3.92 -25.28
C MET A 529 10.32 -3.71 -23.76
N VAL A 530 9.24 -3.87 -23.00
CA VAL A 530 9.28 -3.73 -21.53
C VAL A 530 10.29 -4.69 -20.90
N ARG A 531 10.27 -5.97 -21.27
CA ARG A 531 11.24 -6.95 -20.73
C ARG A 531 12.69 -6.53 -20.97
N ASP A 532 12.97 -6.02 -22.17
CA ASP A 532 14.32 -5.76 -22.65
C ASP A 532 14.89 -4.41 -22.17
N THR A 533 14.04 -3.43 -21.84
CA THR A 533 14.47 -2.06 -21.49
C THR A 533 14.07 -1.57 -20.11
N LEU A 534 13.09 -2.20 -19.44
CA LEU A 534 12.79 -1.90 -18.04
C LEU A 534 13.93 -2.42 -17.15
N ASP A 535 14.29 -1.64 -16.13
CA ASP A 535 15.26 -2.02 -15.11
C ASP A 535 14.94 -3.43 -14.56
N PRO A 536 15.93 -4.35 -14.53
CA PRO A 536 15.72 -5.71 -14.04
C PRO A 536 15.29 -5.82 -12.58
N GLU A 537 15.51 -4.79 -11.75
CA GLU A 537 15.05 -4.76 -10.34
C GLU A 537 13.57 -4.40 -10.21
N LEU A 538 12.96 -3.83 -11.26
CA LEU A 538 11.55 -3.45 -11.27
C LEU A 538 10.65 -4.59 -11.76
N LYS A 539 9.42 -4.58 -11.23
CA LYS A 539 8.31 -5.41 -11.69
C LYS A 539 7.40 -4.62 -12.63
N VAL A 540 6.77 -5.31 -13.57
CA VAL A 540 5.71 -4.77 -14.42
C VAL A 540 4.36 -5.34 -14.03
N TYR A 541 3.38 -4.46 -13.83
CA TYR A 541 1.98 -4.79 -13.62
C TYR A 541 1.24 -4.68 -14.96
N VAL A 542 0.45 -5.71 -15.29
CA VAL A 542 -0.27 -5.79 -16.56
C VAL A 542 -1.73 -6.10 -16.30
N GLU A 543 -2.60 -5.28 -16.86
CA GLU A 543 -4.05 -5.40 -16.81
C GLU A 543 -4.61 -5.33 -18.24
N TRP A 544 -5.68 -6.08 -18.54
CA TRP A 544 -6.38 -5.95 -19.82
C TRP A 544 -7.45 -4.86 -19.73
N SER A 545 -7.34 -3.83 -20.58
CA SER A 545 -8.23 -2.67 -20.61
C SER A 545 -8.37 -1.97 -19.24
N ASN A 546 -9.49 -1.28 -19.00
CA ASN A 546 -9.83 -0.60 -17.76
C ASN A 546 -11.34 -0.69 -17.51
N GLU A 547 -11.75 -1.02 -16.28
CA GLU A 547 -13.14 -1.08 -15.81
C GLU A 547 -14.15 -1.64 -16.83
N VAL A 548 -13.95 -2.88 -17.27
CA VAL A 548 -14.71 -3.46 -18.40
C VAL A 548 -16.24 -3.44 -18.18
N TRP A 549 -16.70 -3.42 -16.92
CA TRP A 549 -18.12 -3.31 -16.53
C TRP A 549 -18.71 -1.89 -16.71
N ASN A 550 -17.88 -0.87 -16.88
CA ASN A 550 -18.31 0.52 -16.91
C ASN A 550 -18.85 0.88 -18.31
N ALA A 551 -20.17 1.03 -18.41
CA ALA A 551 -20.85 1.35 -19.66
C ALA A 551 -20.51 2.74 -20.23
N ALA A 552 -19.76 3.58 -19.51
CA ALA A 552 -19.21 4.82 -20.06
C ALA A 552 -18.02 4.57 -21.01
N PHE A 553 -17.35 3.42 -20.90
CA PHE A 553 -16.16 3.12 -21.70
C PHE A 553 -16.48 2.22 -22.91
N PRO A 554 -15.92 2.51 -24.10
CA PRO A 554 -16.11 1.73 -25.33
C PRO A 554 -15.89 0.22 -25.20
N VAL A 555 -14.93 -0.23 -24.38
CA VAL A 555 -14.68 -1.66 -24.14
C VAL A 555 -15.94 -2.41 -23.69
N ASN A 556 -16.82 -1.76 -22.92
CA ASN A 556 -18.05 -2.38 -22.46
C ASN A 556 -18.99 -2.72 -23.63
N SER A 557 -19.21 -1.75 -24.54
CA SER A 557 -19.98 -1.98 -25.77
C SER A 557 -19.30 -2.98 -26.70
N TRP A 558 -17.97 -2.91 -26.81
CA TRP A 558 -17.20 -3.82 -27.64
C TRP A 558 -17.37 -5.28 -27.19
N LEU A 559 -17.37 -5.55 -25.88
CA LEU A 559 -17.61 -6.90 -25.34
C LEU A 559 -18.99 -7.44 -25.71
N TYR A 560 -20.04 -6.61 -25.73
CA TYR A 560 -21.35 -7.02 -26.22
C TYR A 560 -21.33 -7.34 -27.72
N ASP A 561 -20.61 -6.55 -28.52
CA ASP A 561 -20.44 -6.82 -29.95
C ASP A 561 -19.66 -8.13 -30.19
N GLN A 562 -18.66 -8.44 -29.35
CA GLN A 562 -17.94 -9.71 -29.40
C GLN A 562 -18.82 -10.91 -29.06
N MET A 563 -19.77 -10.78 -28.13
CA MET A 563 -20.73 -11.85 -27.78
C MET A 563 -21.64 -12.20 -28.96
N ASP A 564 -21.92 -11.26 -29.86
CA ASP A 564 -22.74 -11.47 -31.06
C ASP A 564 -21.98 -12.18 -32.20
N LEU A 565 -20.66 -12.36 -32.08
CA LEU A 565 -19.86 -13.06 -33.08
C LEU A 565 -20.08 -14.58 -33.06
N PRO A 566 -20.12 -15.25 -34.24
CA PRO A 566 -20.34 -16.70 -34.32
C PRO A 566 -19.35 -17.57 -33.53
N GLU A 567 -18.09 -17.14 -33.42
CA GLU A 567 -17.03 -17.79 -32.66
C GLU A 567 -17.25 -17.78 -31.14
N ASN A 568 -17.96 -16.76 -30.65
CA ASN A 568 -18.29 -16.57 -29.23
C ASN A 568 -19.71 -17.03 -28.89
N ALA A 569 -20.36 -17.76 -29.81
CA ALA A 569 -21.75 -18.17 -29.67
C ALA A 569 -21.98 -18.98 -28.39
N GLY A 570 -22.78 -18.41 -27.48
CA GLY A 570 -23.17 -19.03 -26.21
C GLY A 570 -22.33 -18.62 -25.01
N LEU A 571 -21.33 -17.76 -25.19
CA LEU A 571 -20.58 -17.14 -24.11
C LEU A 571 -21.30 -15.92 -23.56
N ASP A 572 -21.13 -15.65 -22.27
CA ASP A 572 -21.54 -14.39 -21.65
C ASP A 572 -20.42 -13.33 -21.65
N PHE A 573 -20.77 -12.17 -21.10
CA PHE A 573 -19.89 -11.00 -21.02
C PHE A 573 -18.56 -11.30 -20.32
N PHE A 574 -18.59 -12.01 -19.18
CA PHE A 574 -17.41 -12.28 -18.38
C PHE A 574 -16.59 -13.43 -18.97
N GLU A 575 -17.23 -14.39 -19.63
CA GLU A 575 -16.55 -15.45 -20.39
C GLU A 575 -15.74 -14.88 -21.57
N VAL A 576 -16.29 -13.90 -22.30
CA VAL A 576 -15.55 -13.21 -23.38
C VAL A 576 -14.42 -12.36 -22.81
N ALA A 577 -14.67 -11.54 -21.79
CA ALA A 577 -13.61 -10.75 -21.15
C ALA A 577 -12.47 -11.65 -20.61
N GLY A 578 -12.81 -12.79 -20.00
CA GLY A 578 -11.84 -13.76 -19.51
C GLY A 578 -11.06 -14.46 -20.64
N GLN A 579 -11.58 -14.54 -21.87
CA GLN A 579 -10.79 -15.01 -23.02
C GLN A 579 -9.68 -14.03 -23.38
N GLU A 580 -10.01 -12.74 -23.48
CA GLU A 580 -9.04 -11.70 -23.83
C GLU A 580 -7.98 -11.52 -22.73
N ILE A 581 -8.39 -11.50 -21.46
CA ILE A 581 -7.46 -11.44 -20.33
C ILE A 581 -6.46 -12.62 -20.38
N ARG A 582 -6.94 -13.85 -20.59
CA ARG A 582 -6.05 -15.03 -20.66
C ARG A 582 -5.11 -14.96 -21.85
N ARG A 583 -5.59 -14.48 -23.00
CA ARG A 583 -4.78 -14.34 -24.23
C ARG A 583 -3.58 -13.43 -23.96
N ASP A 584 -3.82 -12.24 -23.39
CA ASP A 584 -2.76 -11.28 -23.11
C ASP A 584 -1.80 -11.80 -22.06
N PHE A 585 -2.33 -12.38 -20.98
CA PHE A 585 -1.51 -12.99 -19.93
C PHE A 585 -0.64 -14.15 -20.42
N ASP A 586 -1.12 -14.96 -21.36
CA ASP A 586 -0.32 -16.03 -21.99
C ASP A 586 0.82 -15.45 -22.84
N ILE A 587 0.58 -14.36 -23.56
CA ILE A 587 1.61 -13.65 -24.34
C ILE A 587 2.68 -13.08 -23.40
N TRP A 588 2.27 -12.32 -22.38
CA TRP A 588 3.20 -11.74 -21.39
C TRP A 588 4.02 -12.82 -20.68
N SER A 589 3.37 -13.89 -20.22
CA SER A 589 4.05 -15.03 -19.58
C SER A 589 5.06 -15.69 -20.53
N SER A 590 4.75 -15.79 -21.82
CA SER A 590 5.66 -16.37 -22.83
C SER A 590 6.87 -15.47 -23.09
N VAL A 591 6.67 -14.15 -23.13
CA VAL A 591 7.75 -13.17 -23.33
C VAL A 591 8.69 -13.11 -22.11
N PHE A 592 8.13 -13.16 -20.91
CA PHE A 592 8.85 -13.14 -19.63
C PHE A 592 9.32 -14.52 -19.14
N ALA A 593 9.26 -15.55 -19.99
CA ALA A 593 9.68 -16.90 -19.60
C ALA A 593 11.11 -16.92 -19.04
N GLY A 594 11.27 -17.38 -17.80
CA GLY A 594 12.52 -17.37 -17.03
C GLY A 594 12.81 -16.09 -16.24
N GLN A 595 11.89 -15.11 -16.25
CA GLN A 595 11.90 -13.85 -15.50
C GLN A 595 10.48 -13.52 -14.98
N GLU A 596 9.65 -14.55 -14.72
CA GLU A 596 8.25 -14.37 -14.33
C GLU A 596 8.10 -13.68 -12.98
N ASP A 597 9.14 -13.64 -12.14
CA ASP A 597 9.20 -12.88 -10.89
C ASP A 597 9.13 -11.35 -11.08
N ARG A 598 9.42 -10.88 -12.30
CA ARG A 598 9.26 -9.48 -12.72
C ARG A 598 7.87 -9.16 -13.25
N LEU A 599 6.97 -10.12 -13.41
CA LEU A 599 5.64 -9.93 -14.02
C LEU A 599 4.53 -10.08 -12.97
N VAL A 600 3.60 -9.13 -12.94
CA VAL A 600 2.38 -9.18 -12.12
C VAL A 600 1.15 -9.03 -13.03
N ARG A 601 0.37 -10.11 -13.17
CA ARG A 601 -0.89 -10.10 -13.94
C ARG A 601 -2.06 -9.73 -13.05
N VAL A 602 -2.71 -8.60 -13.33
CA VAL A 602 -3.74 -8.00 -12.48
C VAL A 602 -5.13 -8.17 -13.07
N VAL A 603 -6.09 -8.67 -12.26
CA VAL A 603 -7.51 -8.69 -12.62
C VAL A 603 -8.27 -7.68 -11.75
N ALA A 604 -8.88 -6.69 -12.40
CA ALA A 604 -9.61 -5.62 -11.73
C ALA A 604 -11.08 -5.99 -11.45
N GLY A 605 -11.61 -5.48 -10.34
CA GLY A 605 -12.99 -5.60 -9.89
C GLY A 605 -13.62 -4.23 -9.60
N GLN A 606 -14.95 -4.20 -9.45
CA GLN A 606 -15.68 -2.96 -9.18
C GLN A 606 -15.80 -2.69 -7.69
N GLN A 607 -15.37 -1.52 -7.21
CA GLN A 607 -15.45 -1.15 -5.77
C GLN A 607 -16.82 -1.41 -5.14
N ALA A 608 -17.92 -1.01 -5.79
CA ALA A 608 -19.25 -1.20 -5.23
C ALA A 608 -19.77 -2.66 -5.29
N ASN A 609 -19.08 -3.57 -5.98
CA ASN A 609 -19.57 -4.91 -6.27
C ASN A 609 -18.44 -5.93 -6.50
N SER A 610 -18.00 -6.58 -5.42
CA SER A 610 -16.96 -7.63 -5.46
C SER A 610 -17.34 -8.88 -6.25
N TRP A 611 -18.63 -9.09 -6.55
CA TRP A 611 -19.07 -10.20 -7.41
C TRP A 611 -18.45 -10.11 -8.81
N ILE A 612 -18.26 -8.91 -9.36
CA ILE A 612 -17.64 -8.73 -10.68
C ILE A 612 -16.21 -9.28 -10.70
N LEU A 613 -15.44 -9.04 -9.63
CA LEU A 613 -14.11 -9.63 -9.48
C LEU A 613 -14.18 -11.16 -9.49
N GLY A 614 -15.13 -11.72 -8.72
CA GLY A 614 -15.35 -13.17 -8.66
C GLY A 614 -15.69 -13.80 -10.02
N GLU A 615 -16.51 -13.14 -10.83
CA GLU A 615 -16.87 -13.61 -12.18
C GLU A 615 -15.67 -13.57 -13.13
N LEU A 616 -14.90 -12.47 -13.13
CA LEU A 616 -13.69 -12.37 -13.96
C LEU A 616 -12.65 -13.42 -13.56
N LEU A 617 -12.40 -13.58 -12.27
CA LEU A 617 -11.45 -14.58 -11.75
C LEU A 617 -11.83 -16.01 -12.13
N SER A 618 -13.14 -16.31 -12.20
CA SER A 618 -13.61 -17.65 -12.58
C SER A 618 -13.33 -18.00 -14.04
N ASN A 619 -13.04 -16.98 -14.86
CA ASN A 619 -12.85 -17.08 -16.31
C ASN A 619 -11.39 -16.89 -16.76
N VAL A 620 -10.44 -16.69 -15.84
CA VAL A 620 -9.00 -16.53 -16.17
C VAL A 620 -8.15 -17.79 -15.93
N ASP A 621 -8.76 -18.91 -15.53
CA ASP A 621 -8.09 -20.20 -15.30
C ASP A 621 -6.84 -20.10 -14.40
N GLY A 622 -6.86 -19.23 -13.39
CA GLY A 622 -5.75 -19.03 -12.45
C GLY A 622 -4.54 -18.25 -13.00
N ARG A 623 -4.63 -17.67 -14.20
CA ARG A 623 -3.61 -16.75 -14.76
C ARG A 623 -3.72 -15.36 -14.12
N VAL A 624 -3.50 -15.27 -12.82
CA VAL A 624 -3.64 -14.01 -12.08
C VAL A 624 -2.62 -14.00 -10.96
N ASP A 625 -1.91 -12.90 -10.76
CA ASP A 625 -0.91 -12.77 -9.68
C ASP A 625 -1.31 -11.72 -8.65
N ALA A 626 -2.24 -10.82 -8.99
CA ALA A 626 -2.86 -9.89 -8.06
C ALA A 626 -4.28 -9.53 -8.51
N VAL A 627 -5.11 -9.06 -7.59
CA VAL A 627 -6.45 -8.53 -7.88
C VAL A 627 -6.52 -7.07 -7.50
N SER A 628 -7.40 -6.31 -8.15
CA SER A 628 -7.57 -4.90 -7.80
C SER A 628 -9.03 -4.47 -7.65
N SER A 629 -9.24 -3.42 -6.87
CA SER A 629 -10.50 -2.67 -6.73
C SER A 629 -10.19 -1.17 -6.81
N SER A 630 -11.19 -0.29 -6.89
CA SER A 630 -10.98 1.10 -6.49
C SER A 630 -11.19 1.28 -4.98
N ALA A 631 -10.63 2.36 -4.41
CA ALA A 631 -10.81 2.75 -3.01
C ALA A 631 -11.18 4.23 -2.88
N TYR A 632 -12.14 4.68 -3.69
CA TYR A 632 -12.61 6.06 -3.62
C TYR A 632 -13.40 6.34 -2.35
N ALA A 633 -13.07 7.45 -1.68
CA ALA A 633 -13.92 8.05 -0.65
C ALA A 633 -14.58 9.31 -1.21
N GLY A 634 -15.89 9.26 -1.41
CA GLY A 634 -16.63 10.30 -2.10
C GLY A 634 -18.11 10.36 -1.73
N ILE A 635 -18.84 11.25 -2.42
CA ILE A 635 -20.27 11.41 -2.21
C ILE A 635 -21.01 10.72 -3.35
N GLY A 636 -21.58 9.55 -3.06
CA GLY A 636 -22.40 8.81 -4.03
C GLY A 636 -23.66 9.57 -4.45
N TYR A 637 -24.16 9.28 -5.65
CA TYR A 637 -25.33 9.95 -6.26
C TYR A 637 -26.58 10.02 -5.35
N GLY A 638 -26.84 8.95 -4.59
CA GLY A 638 -27.97 8.93 -3.66
C GLY A 638 -27.79 9.88 -2.46
N ALA A 639 -26.55 10.08 -2.03
CA ALA A 639 -26.20 10.92 -0.88
C ALA A 639 -26.05 12.40 -1.27
N SER A 640 -25.64 12.70 -2.51
CA SER A 640 -25.46 14.08 -2.96
C SER A 640 -26.74 14.92 -2.90
N ALA A 641 -27.92 14.29 -3.02
CA ALA A 641 -29.21 14.96 -2.87
C ALA A 641 -29.49 15.52 -1.45
N ALA A 642 -28.74 15.07 -0.43
CA ALA A 642 -28.82 15.60 0.93
C ALA A 642 -28.09 16.94 1.10
N PHE A 643 -27.21 17.30 0.16
CA PHE A 643 -26.45 18.55 0.19
C PHE A 643 -27.16 19.63 -0.62
N THR A 644 -27.20 20.85 -0.07
CA THR A 644 -27.99 21.97 -0.61
C THR A 644 -27.16 23.26 -0.63
N ALA A 645 -27.75 24.38 -1.09
CA ALA A 645 -27.09 25.70 -1.05
C ALA A 645 -26.61 26.15 0.33
N SER A 646 -27.16 25.58 1.41
CA SER A 646 -26.78 25.89 2.79
C SER A 646 -25.80 24.90 3.38
N SER A 647 -25.37 23.89 2.62
CA SER A 647 -24.37 22.93 3.09
C SER A 647 -23.02 23.60 3.27
N THR A 648 -22.30 23.18 4.31
CA THR A 648 -20.95 23.69 4.61
C THR A 648 -19.88 22.68 4.20
N PRO A 649 -18.64 23.12 3.99
CA PRO A 649 -17.50 22.21 3.78
C PRO A 649 -17.35 21.19 4.89
N ASP A 650 -17.54 21.61 6.15
CA ASP A 650 -17.47 20.71 7.31
C ASP A 650 -18.48 19.56 7.24
N GLN A 651 -19.70 19.80 6.75
CA GLN A 651 -20.71 18.74 6.59
C GLN A 651 -20.31 17.71 5.53
N ILE A 652 -19.59 18.13 4.50
CA ILE A 652 -19.05 17.25 3.47
C ILE A 652 -17.91 16.42 4.07
N MET A 653 -17.00 17.06 4.80
CA MET A 653 -15.89 16.38 5.49
C MET A 653 -16.37 15.37 6.52
N ASP A 654 -17.36 15.74 7.34
CA ASP A 654 -17.99 14.85 8.32
C ASP A 654 -18.65 13.64 7.63
N TYR A 655 -19.21 13.83 6.42
CA TYR A 655 -19.76 12.72 5.64
C TYR A 655 -18.67 11.79 5.11
N LEU A 656 -17.55 12.33 4.63
CA LEU A 656 -16.41 11.53 4.18
C LEU A 656 -15.90 10.65 5.32
N GLU A 657 -15.65 11.26 6.48
CA GLU A 657 -15.14 10.59 7.68
C GLU A 657 -16.11 9.53 8.21
N ASN A 658 -17.38 9.88 8.42
CA ASN A 658 -18.30 9.02 9.16
C ASN A 658 -19.12 8.06 8.29
N VAL A 659 -19.10 8.24 6.96
CA VAL A 659 -19.94 7.44 6.04
C VAL A 659 -19.12 6.89 4.88
N SER A 660 -18.42 7.76 4.14
CA SER A 660 -17.78 7.32 2.91
C SER A 660 -16.55 6.43 3.14
N ILE A 661 -15.67 6.80 4.06
CA ILE A 661 -14.47 6.01 4.37
C ILE A 661 -14.86 4.63 4.93
N PRO A 662 -15.72 4.52 5.96
CA PRO A 662 -16.21 3.22 6.42
C PRO A 662 -16.81 2.37 5.30
N TRP A 663 -17.61 2.99 4.42
CA TRP A 663 -18.18 2.28 3.27
C TRP A 663 -17.10 1.77 2.30
N ALA A 664 -16.08 2.58 1.99
CA ALA A 664 -14.99 2.19 1.10
C ALA A 664 -14.16 1.05 1.70
N VAL A 665 -13.84 1.12 2.99
CA VAL A 665 -13.12 0.08 3.74
C VAL A 665 -13.91 -1.24 3.76
N ASP A 666 -15.22 -1.19 4.00
CA ASP A 666 -16.07 -2.39 3.94
C ASP A 666 -16.04 -3.04 2.55
N ARG A 667 -16.05 -2.23 1.48
CA ARG A 667 -15.94 -2.75 0.10
C ARG A 667 -14.58 -3.40 -0.15
N LEU A 668 -13.49 -2.81 0.35
CA LEU A 668 -12.16 -3.41 0.23
C LEU A 668 -12.09 -4.76 0.97
N ALA A 669 -12.66 -4.84 2.17
CA ALA A 669 -12.75 -6.10 2.92
C ALA A 669 -13.55 -7.18 2.16
N GLU A 670 -14.63 -6.80 1.44
CA GLU A 670 -15.35 -7.73 0.56
C GLU A 670 -14.50 -8.22 -0.61
N HIS A 671 -13.62 -7.38 -1.18
CA HIS A 671 -12.70 -7.79 -2.23
C HIS A 671 -11.57 -8.67 -1.69
N ARG A 672 -11.06 -8.38 -0.49
CA ARG A 672 -10.08 -9.23 0.20
C ARG A 672 -10.63 -10.63 0.44
N GLN A 673 -11.90 -10.75 0.83
CA GLN A 673 -12.56 -12.06 0.96
C GLN A 673 -12.61 -12.84 -0.37
N VAL A 674 -12.82 -12.16 -1.50
CA VAL A 674 -12.75 -12.81 -2.82
C VAL A 674 -11.31 -13.27 -3.10
N ALA A 675 -10.31 -12.44 -2.80
CA ALA A 675 -8.91 -12.80 -2.95
C ALA A 675 -8.56 -14.04 -2.12
N ASP A 676 -8.89 -14.07 -0.82
CA ASP A 676 -8.62 -15.19 0.09
C ASP A 676 -9.20 -16.53 -0.40
N VAL A 677 -10.42 -16.48 -0.97
CA VAL A 677 -11.04 -17.67 -1.57
C VAL A 677 -10.22 -18.19 -2.75
N TYR A 678 -9.75 -17.28 -3.62
CA TYR A 678 -8.93 -17.67 -4.77
C TYR A 678 -7.51 -18.08 -4.38
N GLU A 679 -6.92 -17.53 -3.31
CA GLU A 679 -5.65 -18.01 -2.77
C GLU A 679 -5.73 -19.48 -2.39
N GLN A 680 -6.84 -19.89 -1.73
CA GLN A 680 -7.08 -21.29 -1.37
C GLN A 680 -7.26 -22.18 -2.60
N ILE A 681 -7.97 -21.69 -3.63
CA ILE A 681 -8.18 -22.44 -4.89
C ILE A 681 -6.88 -22.62 -5.65
N LEU A 682 -6.05 -21.57 -5.71
CA LEU A 682 -4.82 -21.53 -6.52
C LEU A 682 -3.59 -22.06 -5.77
N GLY A 683 -3.64 -22.10 -4.44
CA GLY A 683 -2.51 -22.48 -3.59
C GLY A 683 -1.36 -21.47 -3.64
N LYS A 684 -1.66 -20.19 -3.84
CA LYS A 684 -0.70 -19.08 -3.86
C LYS A 684 -1.32 -17.81 -3.29
N GLU A 685 -0.50 -16.93 -2.76
CA GLU A 685 -0.89 -15.59 -2.33
C GLU A 685 -1.42 -14.76 -3.51
N LEU A 686 -2.41 -13.92 -3.24
CA LEU A 686 -3.09 -13.07 -4.20
C LEU A 686 -3.26 -11.68 -3.57
N PRO A 687 -2.28 -10.79 -3.75
CA PRO A 687 -2.32 -9.43 -3.23
C PRO A 687 -3.56 -8.67 -3.70
N LEU A 688 -4.12 -7.84 -2.80
CA LEU A 688 -5.19 -6.90 -3.11
C LEU A 688 -4.57 -5.53 -3.36
N LEU A 689 -4.70 -5.05 -4.58
CA LEU A 689 -4.25 -3.73 -5.01
C LEU A 689 -5.45 -2.79 -5.15
N THR A 690 -5.19 -1.50 -5.26
CA THR A 690 -6.14 -0.58 -5.86
C THR A 690 -5.62 -0.09 -7.20
N TYR A 691 -6.47 -0.06 -8.23
CA TYR A 691 -6.09 0.50 -9.54
C TYR A 691 -6.31 2.02 -9.57
N GLU A 692 -7.25 2.51 -8.73
CA GLU A 692 -7.57 3.92 -8.55
C GLU A 692 -8.08 4.17 -7.12
N SER A 693 -7.77 5.31 -6.54
CA SER A 693 -8.16 5.65 -5.16
C SER A 693 -8.11 7.16 -4.94
N GLY A 694 -8.50 7.58 -3.74
CA GLY A 694 -8.43 8.97 -3.30
C GLY A 694 -9.79 9.59 -3.06
N SER A 695 -9.80 10.91 -2.99
CA SER A 695 -11.02 11.66 -2.77
C SER A 695 -11.87 11.76 -4.05
N HIS A 696 -13.14 11.41 -3.94
CA HIS A 696 -14.11 11.38 -5.04
C HIS A 696 -15.33 12.26 -4.69
N VAL A 697 -15.05 13.44 -4.12
CA VAL A 697 -16.04 14.39 -3.59
C VAL A 697 -16.83 15.04 -4.74
N ILE A 698 -16.10 15.55 -5.73
CA ILE A 698 -16.67 16.08 -6.98
C ILE A 698 -16.22 15.15 -8.09
N ALA A 699 -17.16 14.35 -8.58
CA ALA A 699 -16.94 13.37 -9.62
C ALA A 699 -18.10 13.32 -10.59
N ASN A 700 -17.99 12.59 -11.70
CA ASN A 700 -19.16 12.25 -12.52
C ASN A 700 -19.54 10.79 -12.27
N PRO A 701 -20.80 10.46 -11.94
CA PRO A 701 -21.99 11.33 -11.91
C PRO A 701 -22.31 11.88 -10.52
N SER A 702 -21.35 12.41 -9.75
CA SER A 702 -21.69 13.18 -8.54
C SER A 702 -22.58 14.36 -8.92
N ALA A 703 -23.58 14.65 -8.09
CA ALA A 703 -24.53 15.72 -8.36
C ALA A 703 -23.99 17.12 -8.00
N PHE A 704 -22.67 17.31 -7.86
CA PHE A 704 -22.08 18.59 -7.45
C PHE A 704 -21.77 19.57 -8.58
N PRO A 705 -21.20 19.17 -9.74
CA PRO A 705 -20.96 20.10 -10.83
C PRO A 705 -22.25 20.79 -11.29
N GLY A 706 -22.29 22.12 -11.23
CA GLY A 706 -23.48 22.93 -11.52
C GLY A 706 -24.59 22.87 -10.45
N SER A 707 -24.31 22.33 -9.27
CA SER A 707 -25.26 22.20 -8.17
C SER A 707 -25.21 23.38 -7.21
N ALA A 708 -26.21 23.46 -6.32
CA ALA A 708 -26.23 24.46 -5.28
C ALA A 708 -25.13 24.29 -4.22
N ALA A 709 -24.55 23.09 -4.08
CA ALA A 709 -23.56 22.76 -3.05
C ALA A 709 -22.12 22.67 -3.60
N GLU A 710 -21.91 22.96 -4.89
CA GLU A 710 -20.61 22.89 -5.57
C GLU A 710 -19.52 23.69 -4.85
N GLY A 711 -19.80 24.93 -4.48
CA GLY A 711 -18.82 25.78 -3.79
C GLY A 711 -18.37 25.21 -2.43
N ALA A 712 -19.28 24.57 -1.69
CA ALA A 712 -18.93 23.93 -0.42
C ALA A 712 -18.07 22.68 -0.64
N ALA A 713 -18.32 21.93 -1.71
CA ALA A 713 -17.51 20.77 -2.08
C ALA A 713 -16.10 21.18 -2.52
N VAL A 714 -15.97 22.23 -3.33
CA VAL A 714 -14.66 22.78 -3.74
C VAL A 714 -13.88 23.28 -2.53
N GLU A 715 -14.53 23.98 -1.60
CA GLU A 715 -13.88 24.44 -0.37
C GLU A 715 -13.49 23.26 0.55
N ALA A 716 -14.30 22.20 0.63
CA ALA A 716 -13.96 20.99 1.39
C ALA A 716 -12.72 20.30 0.84
N MET A 717 -12.64 20.13 -0.49
CA MET A 717 -11.50 19.49 -1.18
C MET A 717 -10.17 20.24 -0.98
N ASN A 718 -10.22 21.55 -0.80
CA ASN A 718 -9.05 22.40 -0.54
C ASN A 718 -8.82 22.65 0.95
N SER A 719 -9.59 22.02 1.84
CA SER A 719 -9.47 22.18 3.29
C SER A 719 -8.22 21.48 3.83
N PRO A 720 -7.49 22.07 4.79
CA PRO A 720 -6.42 21.39 5.51
C PRO A 720 -6.87 20.07 6.16
N ARG A 721 -8.15 19.94 6.53
CA ARG A 721 -8.73 18.71 7.12
C ARG A 721 -8.70 17.53 6.14
N MET A 722 -8.48 17.74 4.84
CA MET A 722 -8.26 16.66 3.89
C MET A 722 -7.02 15.82 4.23
N TYR A 723 -6.04 16.38 4.94
CA TYR A 723 -4.91 15.59 5.45
C TYR A 723 -5.39 14.42 6.33
N ASP A 724 -6.23 14.72 7.32
CA ASP A 724 -6.76 13.70 8.25
C ASP A 724 -7.69 12.71 7.54
N ILE A 725 -8.50 13.18 6.57
CA ILE A 725 -9.36 12.32 5.74
C ILE A 725 -8.53 11.31 4.95
N TYR A 726 -7.45 11.75 4.30
CA TYR A 726 -6.57 10.83 3.57
C TYR A 726 -5.82 9.87 4.49
N GLN A 727 -5.33 10.34 5.64
CA GLN A 727 -4.71 9.44 6.64
C GLN A 727 -5.68 8.35 7.10
N GLN A 728 -6.95 8.69 7.37
CA GLN A 728 -7.97 7.69 7.73
C GLN A 728 -8.28 6.73 6.58
N LEU A 729 -8.37 7.20 5.33
CA LEU A 729 -8.60 6.36 4.17
C LEU A 729 -7.43 5.39 3.92
N LEU A 730 -6.19 5.88 3.98
CA LEU A 730 -4.97 5.08 3.80
C LEU A 730 -4.85 4.02 4.90
N GLN A 731 -5.06 4.43 6.16
CA GLN A 731 -5.04 3.53 7.29
C GLN A 731 -6.11 2.45 7.17
N GLY A 732 -7.35 2.83 6.88
CA GLY A 732 -8.45 1.89 6.67
C GLY A 732 -8.23 0.95 5.49
N SER A 733 -7.59 1.42 4.42
CA SER A 733 -7.23 0.58 3.26
C SER A 733 -6.17 -0.45 3.64
N ARG A 734 -5.11 -0.05 4.35
CA ARG A 734 -4.09 -0.98 4.87
C ARG A 734 -4.71 -2.02 5.80
N ASP A 735 -5.57 -1.59 6.71
CA ASP A 735 -6.23 -2.48 7.68
C ASP A 735 -7.23 -3.44 7.00
N ALA A 736 -7.75 -3.08 5.83
CA ALA A 736 -8.55 -3.97 4.98
C ALA A 736 -7.70 -4.99 4.17
N GLY A 737 -6.38 -4.96 4.32
CA GLY A 737 -5.46 -5.88 3.64
C GLY A 737 -5.09 -5.47 2.22
N VAL A 738 -5.04 -4.16 1.93
CA VAL A 738 -4.51 -3.64 0.66
C VAL A 738 -2.98 -3.63 0.69
N ASP A 739 -2.36 -4.21 -0.33
CA ASP A 739 -0.91 -4.33 -0.49
C ASP A 739 -0.30 -3.17 -1.30
N LEU A 740 -1.07 -2.62 -2.24
CA LEU A 740 -0.70 -1.44 -3.04
C LEU A 740 -1.92 -0.53 -3.20
N TYR A 741 -1.81 0.69 -2.71
CA TYR A 741 -2.81 1.74 -2.90
C TYR A 741 -2.38 2.67 -4.03
N ASN A 742 -3.12 2.72 -5.13
CA ASN A 742 -2.83 3.58 -6.28
C ASN A 742 -3.76 4.79 -6.34
N GLU A 743 -3.21 5.98 -6.12
CA GLU A 743 -3.96 7.24 -6.18
C GLU A 743 -4.38 7.59 -7.62
N PHE A 744 -5.56 8.19 -7.80
CA PHE A 744 -6.14 8.37 -9.14
C PHE A 744 -5.42 9.38 -10.05
N THR A 745 -4.83 10.45 -9.53
CA THR A 745 -4.08 11.39 -10.38
C THR A 745 -3.15 12.28 -9.56
N LEU A 746 -1.98 12.60 -10.09
CA LEU A 746 -0.98 13.43 -9.41
C LEU A 746 -1.41 14.90 -9.38
N THR A 747 -1.73 15.47 -10.54
CA THR A 747 -2.15 16.86 -10.66
C THR A 747 -3.55 17.02 -11.22
N GLY A 748 -4.18 18.16 -10.92
CA GLY A 748 -5.45 18.53 -11.51
C GLY A 748 -5.80 19.98 -11.18
N GLY A 749 -6.48 20.66 -12.10
CA GLY A 749 -6.75 22.10 -11.98
C GLY A 749 -7.46 22.52 -10.69
N SER A 750 -7.38 23.81 -10.38
CA SER A 750 -7.96 24.39 -9.15
C SER A 750 -9.49 24.35 -9.10
N GLU A 751 -10.14 24.28 -10.26
CA GLU A 751 -11.60 24.20 -10.38
C GLU A 751 -12.02 22.80 -10.87
N PRO A 752 -13.17 22.28 -10.42
CA PRO A 752 -13.68 21.01 -10.93
C PRO A 752 -14.08 21.13 -12.40
N ASN A 753 -13.74 20.10 -13.18
CA ASN A 753 -14.26 19.95 -14.53
C ASN A 753 -15.51 19.05 -14.53
N PHE A 754 -16.09 18.80 -15.71
CA PHE A 754 -17.30 17.97 -15.84
C PHE A 754 -17.13 16.53 -15.29
N PHE A 755 -15.90 16.02 -15.26
CA PHE A 755 -15.56 14.67 -14.81
C PHE A 755 -15.13 14.62 -13.35
N GLY A 756 -14.70 15.75 -12.77
CA GLY A 756 -14.43 15.90 -11.35
C GLY A 756 -13.21 16.78 -11.04
N ASN A 757 -12.70 16.65 -9.81
CA ASN A 757 -11.41 17.18 -9.39
C ASN A 757 -10.74 16.13 -8.51
N TYR A 758 -9.57 15.65 -8.91
CA TYR A 758 -8.93 14.51 -8.24
C TYR A 758 -7.44 14.72 -7.93
N GLY A 759 -6.84 15.81 -8.42
CA GLY A 759 -5.40 16.02 -8.29
C GLY A 759 -4.95 16.27 -6.86
N LEU A 760 -3.92 15.53 -6.44
CA LEU A 760 -3.18 15.75 -5.19
C LEU A 760 -2.56 17.16 -5.15
N LEU A 761 -2.09 17.64 -6.31
CA LEU A 761 -1.52 18.96 -6.53
C LEU A 761 -2.38 19.75 -7.54
N LYS A 762 -2.56 21.05 -7.29
CA LYS A 762 -3.24 21.97 -8.21
C LYS A 762 -2.33 22.61 -9.25
N ARG A 763 -1.02 22.48 -9.04
CA ARG A 763 0.06 22.97 -9.90
C ARG A 763 1.35 22.28 -9.45
N MET A 764 2.29 22.06 -10.37
CA MET A 764 3.54 21.35 -10.03
C MET A 764 4.40 22.08 -8.99
N ASP A 765 4.40 23.41 -8.99
CA ASP A 765 5.15 24.25 -8.06
C ASP A 765 4.37 24.58 -6.77
N GLN A 766 3.26 23.88 -6.49
CA GLN A 766 2.49 24.08 -5.27
C GLN A 766 3.38 23.76 -4.04
N PRO A 767 3.46 24.66 -3.05
CA PRO A 767 4.12 24.35 -1.78
C PRO A 767 3.46 23.13 -1.11
N LEU A 768 4.28 22.20 -0.62
CA LEU A 768 3.80 20.96 0.03
C LEU A 768 2.87 21.24 1.23
N VAL A 769 3.17 22.28 2.01
CA VAL A 769 2.35 22.72 3.15
C VAL A 769 0.93 23.14 2.75
N ASP A 770 0.75 23.56 1.50
CA ASP A 770 -0.55 23.93 0.94
C ASP A 770 -1.22 22.76 0.18
N SER A 771 -0.63 21.56 0.24
CA SER A 771 -1.04 20.36 -0.51
C SER A 771 -1.38 19.21 0.46
N PRO A 772 -2.46 19.34 1.27
CA PRO A 772 -2.71 18.42 2.39
C PRO A 772 -2.91 16.96 1.97
N GLN A 773 -3.45 16.71 0.79
CA GLN A 773 -3.68 15.35 0.26
C GLN A 773 -2.34 14.69 -0.12
N TYR A 774 -1.52 15.38 -0.92
CA TYR A 774 -0.18 14.93 -1.29
C TYR A 774 0.71 14.71 -0.05
N GLN A 775 0.69 15.65 0.89
CA GLN A 775 1.45 15.54 2.14
C GLN A 775 1.01 14.33 2.98
N ALA A 776 -0.30 14.02 3.03
CA ALA A 776 -0.78 12.83 3.73
C ALA A 776 -0.25 11.53 3.13
N LEU A 777 -0.20 11.41 1.79
CA LEU A 777 0.37 10.23 1.14
C LEU A 777 1.86 10.08 1.47
N LEU A 778 2.64 11.16 1.36
CA LEU A 778 4.06 11.14 1.68
C LEU A 778 4.30 10.76 3.15
N ASP A 779 3.61 11.41 4.09
CA ASP A 779 3.75 11.11 5.51
C ASP A 779 3.35 9.67 5.83
N PHE A 780 2.34 9.12 5.13
CA PHE A 780 1.97 7.71 5.24
C PHE A 780 3.07 6.78 4.70
N ILE A 781 3.63 7.06 3.52
CA ILE A 781 4.76 6.31 2.94
C ILE A 781 5.94 6.29 3.92
N PHE A 782 6.34 7.45 4.43
CA PHE A 782 7.47 7.57 5.35
C PHE A 782 7.19 6.97 6.73
N SER A 783 5.93 7.01 7.21
CA SER A 783 5.55 6.39 8.49
C SER A 783 5.69 4.87 8.50
N GLN A 784 5.68 4.25 7.32
CA GLN A 784 5.79 2.80 7.13
C GLN A 784 7.22 2.34 6.82
N GLN A 785 8.15 3.28 6.66
CA GLN A 785 9.56 2.92 6.54
C GLN A 785 10.05 2.51 7.93
N GLU A 786 10.67 1.34 8.01
CA GLU A 786 11.41 0.95 9.21
C GLU A 786 12.32 2.12 9.60
N PRO A 787 12.31 2.58 10.87
CA PRO A 787 13.24 3.61 11.30
C PRO A 787 14.63 3.14 10.88
N PRO A 788 15.45 4.01 10.25
CA PRO A 788 16.74 3.58 9.73
C PRO A 788 17.47 2.89 10.88
N HIS A 789 17.81 1.61 10.69
CA HIS A 789 18.48 0.83 11.71
C HIS A 789 19.81 1.55 12.00
N VAL A 790 19.81 2.33 13.08
CA VAL A 790 20.98 3.08 13.51
C VAL A 790 21.89 2.04 14.10
N ASN A 791 22.81 1.51 13.29
CA ASN A 791 23.81 0.55 13.73
C ASN A 791 24.41 1.01 15.06
N ALA A 792 24.03 0.35 16.14
CA ALA A 792 24.51 0.64 17.47
C ALA A 792 25.98 0.20 17.58
N ALA A 793 26.76 0.91 18.40
CA ALA A 793 28.12 0.47 18.66
C ALA A 793 28.09 -0.60 19.77
N PRO A 794 28.70 -1.79 19.58
CA PRO A 794 28.72 -2.83 20.60
C PRO A 794 29.38 -2.35 21.90
N VAL A 795 28.75 -2.66 23.03
CA VAL A 795 29.21 -2.28 24.36
C VAL A 795 29.84 -3.46 25.08
N LEU A 796 31.08 -3.27 25.58
CA LEU A 796 31.71 -4.24 26.46
C LEU A 796 31.08 -4.22 27.86
N THR A 797 30.34 -5.26 28.20
CA THR A 797 29.76 -5.47 29.53
C THR A 797 30.68 -6.32 30.40
N VAL A 798 31.77 -5.69 30.86
CA VAL A 798 32.80 -6.39 31.64
C VAL A 798 32.28 -6.78 33.04
N SER A 799 31.92 -8.05 33.24
CA SER A 799 31.62 -8.62 34.57
C SER A 799 32.73 -9.56 35.08
N GLY A 800 33.63 -10.00 34.18
CA GLY A 800 34.78 -10.87 34.43
C GLY A 800 36.15 -10.21 34.16
N SER A 801 37.17 -11.02 33.82
CA SER A 801 38.52 -10.52 33.49
C SER A 801 39.02 -11.12 32.18
N ALA A 802 39.34 -10.26 31.21
CA ALA A 802 39.95 -10.67 29.94
C ALA A 802 41.44 -11.00 30.15
N TYR A 803 41.84 -12.25 29.92
CA TYR A 803 43.24 -12.65 29.96
C TYR A 803 43.55 -13.65 28.85
N LEU A 804 44.76 -13.54 28.32
CA LEU A 804 45.35 -14.51 27.39
C LEU A 804 46.00 -15.65 28.18
N ASP A 805 46.17 -16.78 27.54
CA ASP A 805 46.78 -17.96 28.17
C ASP A 805 48.26 -17.71 28.47
N SER A 806 48.70 -18.15 29.65
CA SER A 806 50.09 -18.01 30.06
C SER A 806 50.99 -18.96 29.26
N ILE A 807 52.14 -18.49 28.82
CA ILE A 807 53.15 -19.28 28.12
C ILE A 807 54.44 -19.42 28.94
N SER A 808 55.20 -20.49 28.71
CA SER A 808 56.51 -20.68 29.34
C SER A 808 57.56 -19.74 28.74
N VAL A 809 58.52 -19.31 29.58
CA VAL A 809 59.66 -18.52 29.10
C VAL A 809 60.44 -19.30 28.03
N ASN A 810 60.79 -18.62 26.94
CA ASN A 810 61.48 -19.21 25.77
C ASN A 810 60.70 -20.35 25.09
N VAL A 811 59.36 -20.39 25.20
CA VAL A 811 58.58 -21.30 24.37
C VAL A 811 58.87 -21.02 22.88
N PRO A 812 59.16 -22.04 22.06
CA PRO A 812 59.22 -21.87 20.62
C PRO A 812 57.89 -21.34 20.07
N SER A 813 57.90 -20.45 19.08
CA SER A 813 56.68 -19.80 18.59
C SER A 813 55.70 -20.79 17.95
N GLU A 814 56.21 -21.90 17.39
CA GLU A 814 55.42 -23.01 16.86
C GLU A 814 54.64 -23.77 17.93
N LEU A 815 55.01 -23.64 19.21
CA LEU A 815 54.31 -24.23 20.35
C LEU A 815 53.43 -23.22 21.11
N ASN A 816 53.30 -21.99 20.60
CA ASN A 816 52.40 -20.97 21.15
C ASN A 816 51.09 -20.92 20.33
N PRO A 817 50.02 -21.62 20.78
CA PRO A 817 48.77 -21.72 20.01
C PRO A 817 47.95 -20.42 20.01
N GLY A 818 48.28 -19.44 20.85
CA GLY A 818 47.45 -18.27 21.10
C GLY A 818 46.11 -18.59 21.76
N THR A 819 45.38 -17.54 22.10
CA THR A 819 44.05 -17.60 22.72
C THR A 819 43.00 -17.25 21.66
N LEU A 820 41.90 -18.02 21.59
CA LEU A 820 40.76 -17.69 20.73
C LEU A 820 40.12 -16.38 21.16
N VAL A 821 39.69 -15.57 20.19
CA VAL A 821 38.96 -14.32 20.48
C VAL A 821 37.64 -14.62 21.17
N SER A 822 36.93 -15.67 20.73
CA SER A 822 35.71 -16.17 21.38
C SER A 822 35.94 -16.59 22.84
N ASP A 823 37.05 -17.26 23.14
CA ASP A 823 37.42 -17.62 24.53
C ASP A 823 37.75 -16.39 25.38
N LEU A 824 38.44 -15.40 24.80
CA LEU A 824 38.79 -14.15 25.48
C LEU A 824 37.53 -13.38 25.90
N ILE A 825 36.56 -13.30 25.00
CA ILE A 825 35.21 -12.74 25.16
C ILE A 825 34.41 -13.52 26.21
N ALA A 826 34.34 -14.85 26.09
CA ALA A 826 33.62 -15.71 27.05
C ALA A 826 34.14 -15.59 28.50
N ARG A 827 35.44 -15.32 28.70
CA ARG A 827 36.03 -15.08 30.03
C ARG A 827 35.54 -13.78 30.70
N MET A 828 34.89 -12.88 29.96
CA MET A 828 34.41 -11.58 30.44
C MET A 828 32.98 -11.60 30.99
N GLY A 829 32.24 -12.71 30.85
CA GLY A 829 30.92 -12.89 31.47
C GLY A 829 29.95 -13.78 30.65
N PRO A 830 28.78 -14.14 31.23
CA PRO A 830 27.70 -14.82 30.51
C PRO A 830 27.25 -13.98 29.31
N GLY A 831 27.08 -14.60 28.12
CA GLY A 831 26.71 -13.89 26.88
C GLY A 831 27.88 -13.28 26.10
N GLY A 832 29.12 -13.46 26.57
CA GLY A 832 30.35 -13.04 25.89
C GLY A 832 30.90 -11.67 26.31
N GLY A 833 30.28 -10.95 27.25
CA GLY A 833 30.80 -9.64 27.68
C GLY A 833 30.81 -8.55 26.59
N ILE A 834 30.14 -8.79 25.46
CA ILE A 834 29.76 -7.82 24.43
C ILE A 834 28.25 -7.92 24.28
N VAL A 835 27.57 -6.79 24.49
CA VAL A 835 26.16 -6.60 24.23
C VAL A 835 26.05 -5.64 23.06
N ASP A 836 25.22 -6.00 22.09
CA ASP A 836 24.87 -5.15 20.96
C ASP A 836 23.35 -5.01 20.95
N GLU A 837 22.87 -3.84 20.57
CA GLU A 837 21.45 -3.56 20.34
C GLU A 837 21.02 -4.11 18.96
N ASP A 838 21.98 -4.28 18.04
CA ASP A 838 21.78 -4.83 16.70
C ASP A 838 21.76 -6.38 16.75
N ILE A 839 20.59 -7.00 16.58
CA ILE A 839 20.38 -8.45 16.74
C ILE A 839 20.83 -9.20 15.49
N GLY A 840 21.74 -10.18 15.66
CA GLY A 840 22.21 -11.08 14.59
C GLY A 840 23.63 -10.82 14.13
N ASP A 841 24.23 -9.70 14.55
CA ASP A 841 25.59 -9.34 14.18
C ASP A 841 26.66 -10.23 14.82
N GLY A 842 27.72 -10.47 14.04
CA GLY A 842 28.85 -11.29 14.45
C GLY A 842 29.70 -10.55 15.48
N LYS A 843 29.93 -11.16 16.64
CA LYS A 843 30.74 -10.55 17.70
C LYS A 843 32.25 -10.61 17.38
N GLY A 844 33.01 -9.66 17.88
CA GLY A 844 34.46 -9.63 17.82
C GLY A 844 35.10 -8.56 18.71
N ILE A 845 36.39 -8.27 18.48
CA ILE A 845 37.10 -7.20 19.18
C ILE A 845 37.80 -6.28 18.20
N ALA A 846 37.82 -4.99 18.51
CA ALA A 846 38.66 -4.00 17.84
C ALA A 846 39.85 -3.63 18.75
N ILE A 847 41.04 -4.14 18.45
CA ILE A 847 42.26 -3.87 19.22
C ILE A 847 42.71 -2.43 18.93
N ASN A 848 42.73 -1.59 19.96
CA ASN A 848 43.07 -0.16 19.87
C ASN A 848 44.30 0.23 20.71
N GLY A 849 45.01 -0.74 21.30
CA GLY A 849 46.24 -0.47 22.02
C GLY A 849 47.03 -1.73 22.35
N LEU A 850 48.36 -1.63 22.26
CA LEU A 850 49.28 -2.74 22.54
C LEU A 850 50.42 -2.30 23.46
N VAL A 851 50.72 -3.11 24.47
CA VAL A 851 51.86 -2.94 25.37
C VAL A 851 52.81 -4.12 25.19
N GLY A 852 54.12 -3.85 25.13
CA GLY A 852 55.16 -4.89 25.01
C GLY A 852 55.85 -4.97 23.65
N ASN A 853 55.62 -4.02 22.73
CA ASN A 853 56.24 -4.04 21.38
C ASN A 853 57.79 -3.96 21.40
N ALA A 854 58.39 -3.47 22.50
CA ALA A 854 59.85 -3.43 22.67
C ALA A 854 60.44 -4.79 23.13
N THR A 855 59.61 -5.69 23.62
CA THR A 855 60.01 -6.95 24.28
C THR A 855 59.51 -8.20 23.57
N GLY A 856 58.88 -8.05 22.41
CA GLY A 856 58.26 -9.12 21.63
C GLY A 856 57.28 -8.55 20.60
N THR A 857 56.56 -9.43 19.92
CA THR A 857 55.64 -9.10 18.83
C THR A 857 54.25 -9.65 19.11
N TRP A 858 53.22 -8.82 18.90
CA TRP A 858 51.83 -9.25 18.92
C TRP A 858 51.42 -9.78 17.55
N GLU A 859 50.79 -10.96 17.52
CA GLU A 859 50.36 -11.63 16.31
C GLU A 859 48.91 -12.11 16.43
N TYR A 860 48.26 -12.25 15.27
CA TYR A 860 46.94 -12.85 15.13
C TYR A 860 46.92 -13.86 13.99
N THR A 861 45.90 -14.71 13.99
CA THR A 861 45.56 -15.65 12.92
C THR A 861 44.06 -15.59 12.67
N ILE A 862 43.65 -15.87 11.44
CA ILE A 862 42.24 -16.06 11.04
C ILE A 862 41.98 -17.46 10.46
N ASP A 863 43.03 -18.30 10.39
CA ASP A 863 42.99 -19.64 9.75
C ASP A 863 43.25 -20.78 10.76
N GLY A 864 42.95 -20.56 12.05
CA GLY A 864 43.14 -21.57 13.10
C GLY A 864 44.59 -21.75 13.54
N GLY A 865 45.51 -20.86 13.15
CA GLY A 865 46.91 -20.86 13.56
C GLY A 865 47.84 -21.53 12.55
N VAL A 866 47.37 -21.74 11.32
CA VAL A 866 48.18 -22.22 10.19
C VAL A 866 49.17 -21.13 9.76
N SER A 867 48.74 -19.87 9.74
CA SER A 867 49.60 -18.71 9.50
C SER A 867 49.36 -17.59 10.53
N TRP A 868 50.42 -16.84 10.84
CA TRP A 868 50.39 -15.76 11.83
C TRP A 868 50.86 -14.45 11.23
N SER A 869 50.09 -13.39 11.47
CA SER A 869 50.35 -12.03 11.02
C SER A 869 50.60 -11.11 12.20
N ALA A 870 51.55 -10.18 12.06
CA ALA A 870 51.79 -9.16 13.09
C ALA A 870 50.61 -8.17 13.15
N ILE A 871 50.17 -7.79 14.35
CA ILE A 871 49.04 -6.86 14.54
C ILE A 871 49.40 -5.42 14.09
N GLY A 872 50.68 -5.03 14.24
CA GLY A 872 51.15 -3.69 13.90
C GLY A 872 50.92 -2.64 14.99
N THR A 873 50.99 -1.36 14.65
CA THR A 873 50.54 -0.26 15.52
C THR A 873 49.04 -0.07 15.36
N THR A 874 48.33 0.12 16.47
CA THR A 874 46.87 0.28 16.49
C THR A 874 46.50 1.40 17.45
N GLY A 875 45.48 2.19 17.09
CA GLY A 875 44.82 3.21 17.88
C GLY A 875 43.32 3.23 17.58
N ASN A 876 42.60 4.24 18.08
CA ASN A 876 41.14 4.31 17.91
C ASN A 876 40.70 4.52 16.45
N SER A 877 41.55 5.09 15.58
CA SER A 877 41.24 5.35 14.16
C SER A 877 41.74 4.27 13.20
N ASP A 878 42.50 3.30 13.70
CA ASP A 878 43.22 2.27 12.93
C ASP A 878 43.28 0.95 13.71
N ALA A 879 42.19 0.64 14.42
CA ALA A 879 42.08 -0.57 15.23
C ALA A 879 42.13 -1.84 14.36
N ARG A 880 42.62 -2.95 14.94
CA ARG A 880 42.58 -4.26 14.28
C ARG A 880 41.32 -5.00 14.71
N LEU A 881 40.43 -5.25 13.75
CA LEU A 881 39.18 -6.00 13.93
C LEU A 881 39.45 -7.50 13.85
N LEU A 882 38.96 -8.27 14.82
CA LEU A 882 39.10 -9.72 14.90
C LEU A 882 37.79 -10.34 15.36
N ALA A 883 37.24 -11.25 14.55
CA ALA A 883 35.97 -11.93 14.83
C ALA A 883 36.09 -12.94 15.99
N ALA A 884 35.00 -13.14 16.72
CA ALA A 884 34.84 -14.13 17.77
C ALA A 884 34.40 -15.50 17.22
N ASP A 885 35.16 -16.04 16.27
CA ASP A 885 34.85 -17.33 15.62
C ASP A 885 35.75 -18.48 16.15
N GLY A 886 35.67 -19.65 15.49
CA GLY A 886 36.46 -20.83 15.84
C GLY A 886 37.92 -20.83 15.33
N ASN A 887 38.30 -19.86 14.49
CA ASN A 887 39.58 -19.82 13.77
C ASN A 887 40.48 -18.65 14.18
N THR A 888 39.89 -17.59 14.75
CA THR A 888 40.56 -16.33 15.01
C THR A 888 41.21 -16.32 16.40
N ARG A 889 42.54 -16.18 16.43
CA ARG A 889 43.33 -16.24 17.67
C ARG A 889 44.34 -15.11 17.75
N ILE A 890 44.70 -14.75 18.99
CA ILE A 890 45.70 -13.72 19.31
C ILE A 890 46.81 -14.33 20.16
N ARG A 891 48.05 -13.93 19.92
CA ARG A 891 49.19 -14.30 20.77
C ARG A 891 50.22 -13.19 20.91
N TYR A 892 51.02 -13.30 21.95
CA TYR A 892 52.26 -12.54 22.10
C TYR A 892 53.46 -13.46 21.94
N VAL A 893 54.40 -13.08 21.06
CA VAL A 893 55.66 -13.78 20.81
C VAL A 893 56.79 -13.01 21.50
N PRO A 894 57.24 -13.42 22.69
CA PRO A 894 58.24 -12.70 23.45
C PRO A 894 59.66 -12.86 22.89
N ASN A 895 60.49 -11.81 23.01
CA ASN A 895 61.93 -11.91 22.77
C ASN A 895 62.57 -12.90 23.76
N ALA A 896 63.64 -13.58 23.33
CA ALA A 896 64.35 -14.55 24.16
C ALA A 896 64.73 -13.96 25.53
N GLY A 897 64.37 -14.67 26.60
CA GLY A 897 64.64 -14.29 27.98
C GLY A 897 63.63 -13.36 28.64
N PHE A 898 62.63 -12.84 27.90
CA PHE A 898 61.58 -12.00 28.49
C PHE A 898 60.73 -12.77 29.51
N LYS A 899 60.48 -12.13 30.66
CA LYS A 899 59.57 -12.60 31.71
C LYS A 899 58.78 -11.40 32.21
N GLY A 900 57.46 -11.42 32.07
CA GLY A 900 56.62 -10.33 32.51
C GLY A 900 55.20 -10.43 31.97
N LEU A 901 54.40 -9.42 32.30
CA LEU A 901 53.05 -9.26 31.76
C LEU A 901 53.08 -8.28 30.59
N VAL A 902 52.28 -8.58 29.58
CA VAL A 902 51.96 -7.67 28.47
C VAL A 902 50.45 -7.46 28.45
N LYS A 903 50.00 -6.40 27.79
CA LYS A 903 48.59 -6.03 27.75
C LYS A 903 48.22 -5.60 26.34
N LEU A 904 46.96 -5.82 25.98
CA LEU A 904 46.30 -5.17 24.86
C LEU A 904 45.05 -4.46 25.38
N ALA A 905 44.60 -3.45 24.64
CA ALA A 905 43.34 -2.74 24.85
C ALA A 905 42.46 -2.98 23.62
N PHE A 906 41.16 -3.10 23.84
CA PHE A 906 40.18 -3.30 22.78
C PHE A 906 38.80 -2.77 23.20
N VAL A 907 37.95 -2.57 22.20
CA VAL A 907 36.51 -2.37 22.34
C VAL A 907 35.76 -3.54 21.69
N GLY A 908 34.45 -3.66 21.95
CA GLY A 908 33.59 -4.60 21.22
C GLY A 908 33.57 -4.21 19.73
N TRP A 909 33.42 -5.21 18.88
CA TRP A 909 33.23 -5.05 17.44
C TRP A 909 32.19 -6.02 16.94
#